data_AF-A0AAW0J5P6-F1
#
_entry.id   AF-A0AAW0J5P6-F1
#
_cell.length_a   1.000
_cell.length_b   1.000
_cell.length_c   1.000
_cell.angle_alpha   90.00
_cell.angle_beta   90.00
_cell.angle_gamma   90.00
#
_symmetry.space_group_name_H-M   'P 1'
#
loop_
_entity.id
_entity.type
_entity.pdbx_description
1 polymer ?
#
loop_
_entity_poly.entity_id
_entity_poly.type
_entity_poly.pdbx_seq_one_letter_code
_entity_poly.pdbx_strand_id
1 'polypeptide(L)'
;MAAIGILAICLSCSLCLYFVLALIRQLNKLWWTPIRIQHQMHSQGISGPPYKFFYGNNKDVSNMKKEAMVKPMDLSHDILYKAQPHIHAWIKKYGKNFLLWNGSHPELIVTEPELIKEILNNRDNTYVKEKPGGYIEKLLGDGLVFSTGEKWTKMRKLANNAFHAESLKNLVPAMITSAEVMLDRWKIYEGKEMEVFEEFTLLTSEVISRTAFGSSYLEGRNIFEMLTKLTMITARNTYQLRIPVISKFYKTKDDIEADELEKGIYNRVLEIIKNTEFGSGTGGHFLQLLLTAHHDANVSQRISIKDLVDECKTFYFAGQETTNNLLTWSVFLLSIHTDWQEKARQEVLSLFGRQNPTPDGITKLNTMSMIINEALRLYPPAISILRKVERKATLGKLTLPANLLVNVSNFAVHHDPDIWGEDVNLFKPERFSDGVAKATNNNVAAFIPFGMGPRICVGSNFTPTEAKVVLSMILQRYAFTLSPTYVHLPFQLFTLRPLNGVQLTLPANLLLYITTLAPHHDPKIWGEDVHLFKPERFLEGIAKATNNNIATFFPFGIGPGTCVGLNFVTTEVKIALSMILQCYAFPFPQPMSTHNFSFLPFAHNMEFNKFYKTKDDIEADELEKGIYNRVLEIIKNTEFGSGTGGHFLQLLLTAHHDANVSQRISIKDLVDECKTFYFAGQETTNNLLTWSVFLLSIHTDWQEKARQEVLSLFGRQNPTPDGITKLNTMSMIINEALRLYPPAISILRKVERKATLGKLTLPANLLVNVSNFAVHHDPDIWGEDVNLFKPERFSDGVAKATNNNVAAFIPFGMGPRICVGSNFTPTEAKVVLSMILQRYAFTLSPTYVHLPFQLFTLRPLNGVQSMMSDG
;
A
#
# COMPACT_ATOMS: atom_id res chain seq x y z
N MET A 1 -46.49 60.49 -17.73
CA MET A 1 -47.06 59.14 -17.46
C MET A 1 -47.19 58.29 -18.73
N ALA A 2 -47.81 58.77 -19.82
CA ALA A 2 -47.97 58.00 -21.06
C ALA A 2 -46.64 57.52 -21.69
N ALA A 3 -45.60 58.37 -21.73
CA ALA A 3 -44.28 57.98 -22.26
C ALA A 3 -43.59 56.87 -21.45
N ILE A 4 -43.77 56.85 -20.12
CA ILE A 4 -43.23 55.81 -19.23
C ILE A 4 -43.99 54.50 -19.45
N GLY A 5 -45.31 54.56 -19.65
CA GLY A 5 -46.13 53.39 -19.99
C GLY A 5 -45.75 52.76 -21.33
N ILE A 6 -45.52 53.57 -22.36
CA ILE A 6 -45.06 53.08 -23.67
C ILE A 6 -43.67 52.45 -23.57
N LEU A 7 -42.75 53.06 -22.82
CA LEU A 7 -41.41 52.50 -22.62
C LEU A 7 -41.44 51.15 -21.89
N ALA A 8 -42.28 51.03 -20.85
CA ALA A 8 -42.45 49.79 -20.10
C ALA A 8 -43.07 48.66 -20.96
N ILE A 9 -44.04 48.99 -21.81
CA ILE A 9 -44.63 48.03 -22.76
C ILE A 9 -43.57 47.57 -23.76
N CYS A 10 -42.82 48.48 -24.38
CA CYS A 10 -41.75 48.15 -25.32
C CYS A 10 -40.65 47.28 -24.67
N LEU A 11 -40.26 47.58 -23.42
CA LEU A 11 -39.29 46.78 -22.68
C LEU A 11 -39.82 45.37 -22.38
N SER A 12 -41.09 45.26 -21.98
CA SER A 12 -41.73 43.96 -21.72
C SER A 12 -41.87 43.11 -22.98
N CYS A 13 -42.23 43.72 -24.11
CA CYS A 13 -42.34 43.03 -25.41
C CYS A 13 -40.97 42.56 -25.90
N SER A 14 -39.93 43.39 -25.72
CA SER A 14 -38.54 43.04 -26.06
C SER A 14 -38.02 41.88 -25.20
N LEU A 15 -38.26 41.91 -23.89
CA LEU A 15 -37.92 40.81 -22.98
C LEU A 15 -38.69 39.53 -23.34
N CYS A 16 -39.99 39.63 -23.62
CA CYS A 16 -40.82 38.49 -24.03
C CYS A 16 -40.31 37.87 -25.34
N LEU A 17 -40.00 38.69 -26.34
CA LEU A 17 -39.41 38.23 -27.61
C LEU A 17 -38.04 37.55 -27.37
N TYR A 18 -37.20 38.11 -26.50
CA TYR A 18 -35.94 37.48 -26.11
C TYR A 18 -36.15 36.11 -25.46
N PHE A 19 -37.10 35.98 -24.53
CA PHE A 19 -37.44 34.71 -23.89
C PHE A 19 -37.98 33.67 -24.89
N VAL A 20 -38.84 34.08 -25.82
CA VAL A 20 -39.37 33.19 -26.87
C VAL A 20 -38.23 32.73 -27.79
N LEU A 21 -37.37 33.63 -28.24
CA LEU A 21 -36.21 33.27 -29.07
C LEU A 21 -35.23 32.36 -28.32
N ALA A 22 -35.01 32.60 -27.03
CA ALA A 22 -34.20 31.74 -26.18
C ALA A 22 -34.83 30.35 -26.04
N LEU A 23 -36.15 30.26 -25.80
CA LEU A 23 -36.88 28.99 -25.71
C LEU A 23 -36.81 28.21 -27.02
N ILE A 24 -37.04 28.86 -28.16
CA ILE A 24 -36.92 28.24 -29.50
C ILE A 24 -35.51 27.69 -29.71
N ARG A 25 -34.47 28.47 -29.36
CA ARG A 25 -33.08 28.00 -29.45
C ARG A 25 -32.83 26.78 -28.57
N GLN A 26 -33.38 26.75 -27.35
CA GLN A 26 -33.21 25.61 -26.44
C GLN A 26 -34.00 24.38 -26.89
N LEU A 27 -35.22 24.54 -27.39
CA LEU A 27 -36.00 23.45 -27.99
C LEU A 27 -35.29 22.91 -29.24
N ASN A 28 -34.74 23.79 -30.08
CA ASN A 28 -33.96 23.37 -31.23
C ASN A 28 -32.71 22.56 -30.82
N LYS A 29 -32.00 22.99 -29.77
CA LYS A 29 -30.79 22.33 -29.26
C LYS A 29 -31.09 21.00 -28.55
N LEU A 30 -32.12 20.95 -27.71
CA LEU A 30 -32.41 19.80 -26.83
C LEU A 30 -33.39 18.82 -27.44
N TRP A 31 -34.21 19.22 -28.42
CA TRP A 31 -35.24 18.34 -29.02
C TRP A 31 -34.96 18.09 -30.50
N TRP A 32 -34.99 19.15 -31.32
CA TRP A 32 -34.94 18.99 -32.77
C TRP A 32 -33.60 18.50 -33.29
N THR A 33 -32.49 19.07 -32.81
CA THR A 33 -31.14 18.73 -33.27
C THR A 33 -30.80 17.25 -32.99
N PRO A 34 -31.04 16.70 -31.78
CA PRO A 34 -30.85 15.28 -31.53
C PRO A 34 -31.65 14.37 -32.47
N ILE A 35 -32.95 14.63 -32.62
CA ILE A 35 -33.83 13.83 -33.49
C ILE A 35 -33.33 13.88 -34.94
N ARG A 36 -32.98 15.06 -35.45
CA ARG A 36 -32.47 15.22 -36.81
C ARG A 36 -31.17 14.46 -37.04
N ILE A 37 -30.22 14.53 -36.10
CA ILE A 37 -28.95 13.79 -36.19
C ILE A 37 -29.21 12.28 -36.12
N GLN A 38 -30.11 11.81 -35.25
CA GLN A 38 -30.46 10.39 -35.19
C GLN A 38 -30.99 9.88 -36.54
N HIS A 39 -31.90 10.61 -37.18
CA HIS A 39 -32.42 10.25 -38.49
C HIS A 39 -31.34 10.28 -39.59
N GLN A 40 -30.49 11.31 -39.57
CA GLN A 40 -29.37 11.43 -40.52
C GLN A 40 -28.37 10.28 -40.39
N MET A 41 -28.05 9.83 -39.17
CA MET A 41 -27.14 8.71 -38.96
C MET A 41 -27.81 7.38 -39.33
N HIS A 42 -29.10 7.22 -39.00
CA HIS A 42 -29.88 6.03 -39.35
C HIS A 42 -30.00 5.83 -40.87
N SER A 43 -30.20 6.91 -41.65
CA SER A 43 -30.25 6.82 -43.11
C SER A 43 -28.92 6.39 -43.76
N GLN A 44 -27.83 6.39 -42.99
CA GLN A 44 -26.49 5.96 -43.41
C GLN A 44 -26.12 4.59 -42.82
N GLY A 45 -27.08 3.87 -42.24
CA GLY A 45 -26.89 2.54 -41.66
C GLY A 45 -26.37 2.54 -40.22
N ILE A 46 -26.22 3.70 -39.57
CA ILE A 46 -25.79 3.79 -38.18
C ILE A 46 -27.02 3.86 -37.26
N SER A 47 -27.27 2.76 -36.55
CA SER A 47 -28.33 2.65 -35.56
C SER A 47 -27.82 2.90 -34.14
N GLY A 48 -28.69 2.82 -33.13
CA GLY A 48 -28.32 3.04 -31.73
C GLY A 48 -29.54 3.13 -30.80
N PRO A 49 -29.34 3.19 -29.48
CA PRO A 49 -30.43 3.46 -28.55
C PRO A 49 -31.11 4.80 -28.87
N PRO A 50 -32.45 4.88 -28.77
CA PRO A 50 -33.17 6.11 -29.10
C PRO A 50 -32.80 7.24 -28.14
N TYR A 51 -32.74 8.46 -28.67
CA TYR A 51 -32.62 9.67 -27.86
C TYR A 51 -33.81 9.82 -26.90
N LYS A 52 -33.54 9.93 -25.60
CA LYS A 52 -34.55 10.30 -24.60
C LYS A 52 -34.40 11.78 -24.29
N PHE A 53 -35.50 12.55 -24.43
CA PHE A 53 -35.47 13.99 -24.24
C PHE A 53 -34.78 14.37 -22.92
N PHE A 54 -33.89 15.36 -23.02
CA PHE A 54 -33.04 15.88 -21.95
C PHE A 54 -31.92 14.95 -21.46
N TYR A 55 -32.21 13.66 -21.24
CA TYR A 55 -31.28 12.71 -20.61
C TYR A 55 -30.39 11.91 -21.57
N GLY A 56 -30.74 11.85 -22.86
CA GLY A 56 -30.08 10.95 -23.79
C GLY A 56 -30.15 9.51 -23.26
N ASN A 57 -29.00 8.83 -23.19
CA ASN A 57 -28.90 7.47 -22.66
C ASN A 57 -28.22 7.42 -21.28
N ASN A 58 -27.97 8.56 -20.62
CA ASN A 58 -27.20 8.62 -19.38
C ASN A 58 -27.77 7.75 -18.26
N LYS A 59 -29.10 7.71 -18.10
CA LYS A 59 -29.77 6.85 -17.12
C LYS A 59 -29.58 5.37 -17.42
N ASP A 60 -29.69 4.98 -18.70
CA ASP A 60 -29.51 3.60 -19.13
C ASP A 60 -28.07 3.16 -18.87
N VAL A 61 -27.09 3.96 -19.29
CA VAL A 61 -25.66 3.69 -19.05
C VAL A 61 -25.35 3.61 -17.56
N SER A 62 -25.88 4.52 -16.74
CA SER A 62 -25.68 4.52 -15.28
C SER A 62 -26.26 3.27 -14.63
N ASN A 63 -27.46 2.84 -15.01
CA ASN A 63 -28.10 1.64 -14.48
C ASN A 63 -27.32 0.39 -14.89
N MET A 64 -26.95 0.26 -16.17
CA MET A 64 -26.15 -0.87 -16.67
C MET A 64 -24.80 -0.96 -15.94
N LYS A 65 -24.13 0.18 -15.68
CA LYS A 65 -22.90 0.22 -14.89
C LYS A 65 -23.14 -0.20 -13.43
N LYS A 66 -24.19 0.29 -12.78
CA LYS A 66 -24.54 -0.12 -11.41
C LYS A 66 -24.79 -1.62 -11.33
N GLU A 67 -25.60 -2.17 -12.24
CA GLU A 67 -25.93 -3.59 -12.32
C GLU A 67 -24.68 -4.45 -12.56
N ALA A 68 -23.81 -4.04 -13.49
CA ALA A 68 -22.56 -4.74 -13.75
C ALA A 68 -21.65 -4.80 -12.51
N MET A 69 -21.69 -3.78 -11.64
CA MET A 69 -20.84 -3.67 -10.46
C MET A 69 -21.39 -4.35 -9.19
N VAL A 70 -22.62 -4.91 -9.20
CA VAL A 70 -23.24 -5.49 -7.99
C VAL A 70 -22.50 -6.72 -7.47
N LYS A 71 -22.02 -7.59 -8.37
CA LYS A 71 -21.34 -8.83 -8.00
C LYS A 71 -19.92 -8.85 -8.57
N PRO A 72 -18.94 -9.50 -7.93
CA PRO A 72 -17.68 -9.87 -8.58
C PRO A 72 -17.89 -10.75 -9.81
N MET A 73 -16.86 -10.92 -10.63
CA MET A 73 -16.84 -11.92 -11.71
C MET A 73 -15.80 -13.00 -11.41
N ASP A 74 -15.95 -14.17 -12.04
CA ASP A 74 -14.92 -15.21 -12.02
C ASP A 74 -13.64 -14.71 -12.71
N LEU A 75 -12.52 -15.40 -12.47
CA LEU A 75 -11.25 -15.09 -13.13
C LEU A 75 -11.35 -15.37 -14.64
N SER A 76 -11.63 -14.31 -15.41
CA SER A 76 -11.75 -14.30 -16.86
C SER A 76 -11.29 -12.95 -17.40
N HIS A 77 -10.68 -12.94 -18.58
CA HIS A 77 -10.30 -11.70 -19.25
C HIS A 77 -11.39 -11.16 -20.20
N ASP A 78 -12.56 -11.80 -20.29
CA ASP A 78 -13.74 -11.20 -20.94
C ASP A 78 -14.33 -10.12 -20.01
N ILE A 79 -13.68 -8.96 -19.94
CA ILE A 79 -14.00 -7.93 -18.95
C ILE A 79 -14.79 -6.75 -19.54
N LEU A 80 -15.05 -6.75 -20.86
CA LEU A 80 -15.74 -5.66 -21.55
C LEU A 80 -17.17 -5.48 -21.03
N TYR A 81 -17.89 -6.58 -20.80
CA TYR A 81 -19.25 -6.54 -20.26
C TYR A 81 -19.29 -6.00 -18.82
N LYS A 82 -18.16 -6.06 -18.10
CA LYS A 82 -18.04 -5.56 -16.73
C LYS A 82 -17.70 -4.09 -16.69
N ALA A 83 -16.65 -3.67 -17.40
CA ALA A 83 -16.13 -2.30 -17.31
C ALA A 83 -16.93 -1.32 -18.20
N GLN A 84 -17.43 -1.77 -19.36
CA GLN A 84 -18.27 -0.98 -20.27
C GLN A 84 -19.51 -1.77 -20.75
N PRO A 85 -20.45 -2.12 -19.84
CA PRO A 85 -21.62 -2.96 -20.14
C PRO A 85 -22.48 -2.41 -21.29
N HIS A 86 -22.65 -1.09 -21.34
CA HIS A 86 -23.38 -0.41 -22.40
C HIS A 86 -22.73 -0.58 -23.78
N ILE A 87 -21.40 -0.46 -23.88
CA ILE A 87 -20.68 -0.70 -25.14
C ILE A 87 -20.81 -2.17 -25.53
N HIS A 88 -20.56 -3.10 -24.60
CA HIS A 88 -20.67 -4.53 -24.84
C HIS A 88 -22.05 -4.94 -25.39
N ALA A 89 -23.13 -4.51 -24.72
CA ALA A 89 -24.49 -4.86 -25.11
C ALA A 89 -24.93 -4.18 -26.41
N TRP A 90 -24.52 -2.94 -26.64
CA TRP A 90 -24.96 -2.16 -27.80
C TRP A 90 -24.19 -2.47 -29.07
N ILE A 91 -22.92 -2.88 -29.00
CA ILE A 91 -22.22 -3.44 -30.17
C ILE A 91 -22.97 -4.67 -30.70
N LYS A 92 -23.36 -5.59 -29.80
CA LYS A 92 -24.11 -6.80 -30.17
C LYS A 92 -25.48 -6.49 -30.77
N LYS A 93 -26.13 -5.40 -30.32
CA LYS A 93 -27.48 -5.04 -30.73
C LYS A 93 -27.55 -4.16 -31.99
N TYR A 94 -26.62 -3.22 -32.13
CA TYR A 94 -26.67 -2.17 -33.16
C TYR A 94 -25.53 -2.24 -34.18
N GLY A 95 -24.54 -3.11 -33.95
CA GLY A 95 -23.38 -3.29 -34.80
C GLY A 95 -22.11 -2.61 -34.27
N LYS A 96 -20.99 -2.81 -34.98
CA LYS A 96 -19.64 -2.35 -34.58
C LYS A 96 -19.54 -0.84 -34.39
N ASN A 97 -20.30 -0.07 -35.17
CA ASN A 97 -20.44 1.37 -35.01
C ASN A 97 -21.89 1.73 -34.74
N PHE A 98 -22.14 2.50 -33.68
CA PHE A 98 -23.50 2.87 -33.29
C PHE A 98 -23.52 4.24 -32.62
N LEU A 99 -24.68 4.89 -32.62
CA LEU A 99 -24.87 6.22 -32.05
C LEU A 99 -25.46 6.13 -30.63
N LEU A 100 -24.85 6.80 -29.65
CA LEU A 100 -25.42 7.00 -28.32
C LEU A 100 -25.51 8.48 -27.96
N TRP A 101 -26.20 8.79 -26.86
CA TRP A 101 -26.48 10.16 -26.44
C TRP A 101 -26.00 10.46 -25.02
N ASN A 102 -25.10 11.44 -24.88
CA ASN A 102 -24.75 12.03 -23.58
C ASN A 102 -25.52 13.33 -23.36
N GLY A 103 -26.63 13.25 -22.62
CA GLY A 103 -27.64 14.31 -22.64
C GLY A 103 -28.10 14.55 -24.08
N SER A 104 -28.05 15.79 -24.55
CA SER A 104 -28.36 16.14 -25.95
C SER A 104 -27.18 15.99 -26.92
N HIS A 105 -26.00 15.58 -26.47
CA HIS A 105 -24.81 15.48 -27.32
C HIS A 105 -24.74 14.08 -27.98
N PRO A 106 -24.70 14.00 -29.31
CA PRO A 106 -24.54 12.74 -30.02
C PRO A 106 -23.08 12.26 -29.94
N GLU A 107 -22.91 10.97 -29.68
CA GLU A 107 -21.62 10.30 -29.62
C GLU A 107 -21.66 9.04 -30.50
N LEU A 108 -20.86 9.04 -31.57
CA LEU A 108 -20.66 7.90 -32.45
C LEU A 108 -19.55 7.02 -31.89
N ILE A 109 -19.89 5.79 -31.50
CA ILE A 109 -18.91 4.76 -31.14
C ILE A 109 -18.35 4.18 -32.43
N VAL A 110 -17.02 4.12 -32.52
CA VAL A 110 -16.28 3.57 -33.66
C VAL A 110 -15.34 2.47 -33.18
N THR A 111 -15.46 1.28 -33.78
CA THR A 111 -14.60 0.12 -33.49
C THR A 111 -13.93 -0.47 -34.74
N GLU A 112 -14.19 0.07 -35.93
CA GLU A 112 -13.55 -0.40 -37.16
C GLU A 112 -12.14 0.22 -37.35
N PRO A 113 -11.06 -0.59 -37.47
CA PRO A 113 -9.69 -0.09 -37.56
C PRO A 113 -9.42 0.92 -38.68
N GLU A 114 -10.05 0.77 -39.86
CA GLU A 114 -9.88 1.70 -40.97
C GLU A 114 -10.44 3.10 -40.66
N LEU A 115 -11.62 3.17 -40.04
CA LEU A 115 -12.21 4.43 -39.62
C LEU A 115 -11.39 5.06 -38.49
N ILE A 116 -10.91 4.24 -37.54
CA ILE A 116 -10.04 4.67 -36.45
C ILE A 116 -8.76 5.31 -37.00
N LYS A 117 -8.13 4.67 -38.00
CA LYS A 117 -6.93 5.19 -38.67
C LYS A 117 -7.18 6.54 -39.32
N GLU A 118 -8.32 6.72 -39.98
CA GLU A 118 -8.72 7.99 -40.60
C GLU A 118 -8.92 9.09 -39.55
N ILE A 119 -9.65 8.79 -38.45
CA ILE A 119 -9.92 9.73 -37.36
C ILE A 119 -8.63 10.18 -36.69
N LEU A 120 -7.77 9.23 -36.30
CA LEU A 120 -6.61 9.51 -35.44
C LEU A 120 -5.40 10.07 -36.20
N ASN A 121 -5.27 9.80 -37.50
CA ASN A 121 -4.22 10.40 -38.34
C ASN A 121 -4.63 11.70 -39.03
N ASN A 122 -5.87 12.19 -38.81
CA ASN A 122 -6.34 13.42 -39.43
C ASN A 122 -5.47 14.63 -39.07
N ARG A 123 -4.91 15.29 -40.09
CA ARG A 123 -4.10 16.50 -39.94
C ARG A 123 -4.86 17.80 -40.25
N ASP A 124 -6.04 17.69 -40.84
CA ASP A 124 -6.83 18.84 -41.30
C ASP A 124 -7.73 19.44 -40.21
N ASN A 125 -7.49 19.13 -38.94
CA ASN A 125 -8.28 19.57 -37.79
C ASN A 125 -9.79 19.30 -37.95
N THR A 126 -10.14 18.18 -38.59
CA THR A 126 -11.54 17.75 -38.73
C THR A 126 -12.03 17.12 -37.44
N TYR A 127 -11.18 16.27 -36.84
CA TYR A 127 -11.43 15.58 -35.57
C TYR A 127 -10.57 16.21 -34.49
N VAL A 128 -11.09 17.26 -33.84
CA VAL A 128 -10.36 17.99 -32.79
C VAL A 128 -10.62 17.38 -31.42
N LYS A 129 -9.82 17.76 -30.42
CA LYS A 129 -10.12 17.42 -29.02
C LYS A 129 -11.27 18.31 -28.52
N GLU A 130 -12.25 17.71 -27.85
CA GLU A 130 -13.30 18.46 -27.15
C GLU A 130 -12.68 19.25 -25.99
N LYS A 131 -13.12 20.50 -25.79
CA LYS A 131 -12.61 21.29 -24.67
C LYS A 131 -13.14 20.70 -23.37
N PRO A 132 -12.29 20.55 -22.34
CA PRO A 132 -12.73 20.05 -21.06
C PRO A 132 -13.68 21.07 -20.43
N GLY A 133 -14.70 20.57 -19.72
CA GLY A 133 -15.61 21.41 -18.97
C GLY A 133 -15.96 20.77 -17.64
N GLY A 134 -16.48 21.58 -16.70
CA GLY A 134 -16.90 21.11 -15.39
C GLY A 134 -15.75 20.47 -14.61
N TYR A 135 -15.97 19.29 -14.02
CA TYR A 135 -14.98 18.62 -13.18
C TYR A 135 -13.72 18.17 -13.93
N ILE A 136 -13.83 17.84 -15.22
CA ILE A 136 -12.69 17.43 -16.05
C ILE A 136 -11.70 18.60 -16.22
N GLU A 137 -12.21 19.81 -16.42
CA GLU A 137 -11.38 21.02 -16.51
C GLU A 137 -10.66 21.29 -15.17
N LYS A 138 -11.33 21.07 -14.04
CA LYS A 138 -10.71 21.21 -12.72
C LYS A 138 -9.60 20.20 -12.48
N LEU A 139 -9.82 18.96 -12.91
CA LEU A 139 -8.90 17.83 -12.74
C LEU A 139 -7.63 17.99 -13.60
N LEU A 140 -7.77 18.28 -14.89
CA LEU A 140 -6.67 18.25 -15.86
C LEU A 140 -6.33 19.59 -16.50
N GLY A 141 -7.15 20.62 -16.31
CA GLY A 141 -6.98 21.92 -16.94
C GLY A 141 -7.02 21.86 -18.46
N ASP A 142 -6.49 22.91 -19.10
CA ASP A 142 -6.23 22.96 -20.54
C ASP A 142 -4.78 22.55 -20.85
N GLY A 143 -4.29 21.47 -20.22
CA GLY A 143 -2.94 20.93 -20.43
C GLY A 143 -2.81 20.11 -21.71
N LEU A 144 -1.68 19.41 -21.92
CA LEU A 144 -1.33 18.72 -23.16
C LEU A 144 -2.41 17.75 -23.68
N VAL A 145 -3.17 17.13 -22.77
CA VAL A 145 -4.26 16.20 -23.09
C VAL A 145 -5.41 16.90 -23.83
N PHE A 146 -5.70 18.16 -23.50
CA PHE A 146 -6.89 18.90 -23.94
C PHE A 146 -6.61 20.09 -24.85
N SER A 147 -5.45 20.73 -24.70
CA SER A 147 -5.05 21.89 -25.50
C SER A 147 -5.16 21.63 -27.00
N THR A 148 -5.39 22.69 -27.77
CA THR A 148 -5.53 22.65 -29.23
C THR A 148 -4.71 23.75 -29.91
N GLY A 149 -4.49 23.64 -31.23
CA GLY A 149 -3.82 24.69 -32.01
C GLY A 149 -2.37 24.94 -31.59
N GLU A 150 -1.93 26.19 -31.66
CA GLU A 150 -0.55 26.59 -31.37
C GLU A 150 -0.10 26.24 -29.95
N LYS A 151 -0.99 26.41 -28.96
CA LYS A 151 -0.72 26.03 -27.56
C LYS A 151 -0.34 24.55 -27.47
N TRP A 152 -1.14 23.67 -28.09
CA TRP A 152 -0.84 22.25 -28.09
C TRP A 152 0.49 21.94 -28.78
N THR A 153 0.75 22.54 -29.95
CA THR A 153 2.02 22.32 -30.67
C THR A 153 3.23 22.69 -29.81
N LYS A 154 3.14 23.81 -29.08
CA LYS A 154 4.19 24.27 -28.16
C LYS A 154 4.38 23.29 -26.99
N MET A 155 3.31 22.96 -26.27
CA MET A 155 3.39 22.04 -25.11
C MET A 155 3.85 20.64 -25.55
N ARG A 156 3.41 20.19 -26.74
CA ARG A 156 3.83 18.91 -27.30
C ARG A 156 5.33 18.89 -27.61
N LYS A 157 5.87 19.98 -28.14
CA LYS A 157 7.32 20.10 -28.39
C LYS A 157 8.11 20.02 -27.09
N LEU A 158 7.71 20.76 -26.05
CA LEU A 158 8.37 20.73 -24.73
C LEU A 158 8.30 19.32 -24.12
N ALA A 159 7.13 18.69 -24.14
CA ALA A 159 6.95 17.35 -23.60
C ALA A 159 7.74 16.29 -24.39
N ASN A 160 7.76 16.37 -25.72
CA ASN A 160 8.59 15.47 -26.54
C ASN A 160 10.06 15.59 -26.16
N ASN A 161 10.59 16.79 -25.92
CA ASN A 161 11.99 16.96 -25.50
C ASN A 161 12.31 16.24 -24.18
N ALA A 162 11.39 16.30 -23.20
CA ALA A 162 11.56 15.64 -21.91
C ALA A 162 11.41 14.11 -21.98
N PHE A 163 10.51 13.60 -22.82
CA PHE A 163 10.09 12.19 -22.81
C PHE A 163 10.43 11.42 -24.10
N HIS A 164 11.30 11.97 -24.96
CA HIS A 164 11.82 11.23 -26.12
C HIS A 164 12.76 10.09 -25.68
N ALA A 165 12.89 9.06 -26.53
CA ALA A 165 13.60 7.82 -26.20
C ALA A 165 15.05 8.03 -25.72
N GLU A 166 15.77 9.00 -26.29
CA GLU A 166 17.15 9.32 -25.88
C GLU A 166 17.19 9.94 -24.47
N SER A 167 16.26 10.84 -24.15
CA SER A 167 16.12 11.44 -22.82
C SER A 167 15.80 10.41 -21.73
N LEU A 168 15.09 9.32 -22.09
CA LEU A 168 14.72 8.27 -21.13
C LEU A 168 15.92 7.57 -20.50
N LYS A 169 17.06 7.46 -21.20
CA LYS A 169 18.27 6.84 -20.63
C LYS A 169 18.71 7.55 -19.35
N ASN A 170 18.52 8.86 -19.28
CA ASN A 170 18.85 9.68 -18.10
C ASN A 170 17.80 9.58 -16.98
N LEU A 171 16.61 9.05 -17.28
CA LEU A 171 15.51 8.89 -16.31
C LEU A 171 15.49 7.51 -15.65
N VAL A 172 16.09 6.49 -16.29
CA VAL A 172 16.17 5.12 -15.75
C VAL A 172 16.76 5.06 -14.34
N PRO A 173 17.84 5.79 -13.98
CA PRO A 173 18.35 5.79 -12.61
C PRO A 173 17.30 6.21 -11.58
N ALA A 174 16.49 7.23 -11.87
CA ALA A 174 15.43 7.66 -10.97
C ALA A 174 14.33 6.60 -10.82
N MET A 175 13.99 5.89 -11.91
CA MET A 175 13.05 4.76 -11.87
C MET A 175 13.57 3.62 -11.00
N ILE A 176 14.86 3.28 -11.13
CA ILE A 176 15.53 2.26 -10.31
C ILE A 176 15.48 2.64 -8.84
N THR A 177 15.89 3.87 -8.49
CA THR A 177 15.86 4.33 -7.09
C THR A 177 14.43 4.28 -6.52
N SER A 178 13.41 4.58 -7.31
CA SER A 178 12.01 4.50 -6.84
C SER A 178 11.57 3.05 -6.63
N ALA A 179 11.96 2.15 -7.54
CA ALA A 179 11.68 0.73 -7.45
C ALA A 179 12.44 0.05 -6.29
N GLU A 180 13.68 0.45 -6.00
CA GLU A 180 14.44 -0.04 -4.84
C GLU A 180 13.73 0.28 -3.54
N VAL A 181 13.28 1.53 -3.35
CA VAL A 181 12.53 1.94 -2.15
C VAL A 181 11.24 1.14 -2.00
N MET A 182 10.52 0.87 -3.09
CA MET A 182 9.33 0.01 -3.06
C MET A 182 9.69 -1.43 -2.68
N LEU A 183 10.69 -2.03 -3.33
CA LEU A 183 11.09 -3.41 -3.08
C LEU A 183 11.66 -3.63 -1.69
N ASP A 184 12.27 -2.60 -1.09
CA ASP A 184 12.67 -2.66 0.31
C ASP A 184 11.46 -2.70 1.26
N ARG A 185 10.36 -2.03 0.92
CA ARG A 185 9.08 -2.22 1.65
C ARG A 185 8.52 -3.61 1.42
N TRP A 186 8.63 -4.17 0.20
CA TRP A 186 8.08 -5.50 -0.09
C TRP A 186 8.62 -6.63 0.80
N LYS A 187 9.81 -6.46 1.39
CA LYS A 187 10.39 -7.40 2.36
C LYS A 187 9.48 -7.69 3.56
N ILE A 188 8.68 -6.73 4.02
CA ILE A 188 7.77 -6.96 5.16
C ILE A 188 6.60 -7.89 4.82
N TYR A 189 6.34 -8.09 3.51
CA TYR A 189 5.26 -8.93 3.01
C TYR A 189 5.74 -10.35 2.62
N GLU A 190 7.02 -10.68 2.83
CA GLU A 190 7.50 -12.04 2.60
C GLU A 190 6.74 -13.04 3.48
N GLY A 191 6.09 -14.02 2.84
CA GLY A 191 5.28 -15.03 3.53
C GLY A 191 3.87 -14.55 3.86
N LYS A 192 3.47 -13.40 3.32
CA LYS A 192 2.21 -12.75 3.62
C LYS A 192 1.54 -12.28 2.35
N GLU A 193 0.29 -11.89 2.52
CA GLU A 193 -0.47 -11.22 1.50
C GLU A 193 -0.11 -9.74 1.40
N MET A 194 -0.13 -9.19 0.19
CA MET A 194 0.11 -7.78 -0.10
C MET A 194 -0.91 -7.28 -1.14
N GLU A 195 -1.49 -6.11 -0.92
CA GLU A 195 -2.24 -5.37 -1.94
C GLU A 195 -1.24 -4.55 -2.78
N VAL A 196 -1.09 -4.90 -4.06
CA VAL A 196 -0.02 -4.34 -4.91
C VAL A 196 -0.38 -3.02 -5.60
N PHE A 197 -1.67 -2.69 -5.74
CA PHE A 197 -2.13 -1.47 -6.41
C PHE A 197 -1.69 -0.20 -5.66
N GLU A 198 -1.77 -0.19 -4.33
CA GLU A 198 -1.30 0.94 -3.52
C GLU A 198 0.23 1.06 -3.53
N GLU A 199 0.97 -0.05 -3.55
CA GLU A 199 2.43 -0.03 -3.69
C GLU A 199 2.86 0.58 -5.05
N PHE A 200 2.17 0.22 -6.13
CA PHE A 200 2.39 0.81 -7.44
C PHE A 200 1.89 2.24 -7.56
N THR A 201 0.84 2.62 -6.83
CA THR A 201 0.39 4.01 -6.70
C THR A 201 1.51 4.88 -6.11
N LEU A 202 2.14 4.44 -5.02
CA LEU A 202 3.27 5.14 -4.41
C LEU A 202 4.50 5.17 -5.33
N LEU A 203 4.82 4.04 -5.96
CA LEU A 203 5.96 3.93 -6.88
C LEU A 203 5.85 4.92 -8.05
N THR A 204 4.74 4.86 -8.77
CA THR A 204 4.54 5.67 -9.99
C THR A 204 4.41 7.16 -9.66
N SER A 205 3.89 7.49 -8.46
CA SER A 205 3.92 8.86 -7.93
C SER A 205 5.36 9.35 -7.69
N GLU A 206 6.22 8.52 -7.08
CA GLU A 206 7.63 8.87 -6.86
C GLU A 206 8.40 9.00 -8.18
N VAL A 207 8.18 8.08 -9.12
CA VAL A 207 8.83 8.10 -10.44
C VAL A 207 8.47 9.36 -11.21
N ILE A 208 7.19 9.72 -11.32
CA ILE A 208 6.80 10.94 -12.06
C ILE A 208 7.31 12.21 -11.37
N SER A 209 7.28 12.28 -10.04
CA SER A 209 7.85 13.39 -9.27
C SER A 209 9.35 13.59 -9.57
N ARG A 210 10.15 12.52 -9.50
CA ARG A 210 11.61 12.60 -9.76
C ARG A 210 11.92 12.94 -11.21
N THR A 211 11.26 12.26 -12.14
CA THR A 211 11.61 12.34 -13.56
C THR A 211 11.09 13.62 -14.23
N ALA A 212 9.85 14.02 -13.95
CA ALA A 212 9.20 15.16 -14.60
C ALA A 212 9.41 16.48 -13.84
N PHE A 213 9.45 16.43 -12.51
CA PHE A 213 9.48 17.62 -11.66
C PHE A 213 10.80 17.83 -10.91
N GLY A 214 11.72 16.85 -10.94
CA GLY A 214 12.97 16.93 -10.17
C GLY A 214 12.74 16.96 -8.66
N SER A 215 11.59 16.46 -8.21
CA SER A 215 11.13 16.50 -6.82
C SER A 215 10.93 15.08 -6.26
N SER A 216 10.20 14.95 -5.15
CA SER A 216 9.80 13.67 -4.56
C SER A 216 8.28 13.54 -4.44
N TYR A 217 7.79 12.32 -4.20
CA TYR A 217 6.40 12.08 -3.83
C TYR A 217 5.98 12.92 -2.63
N LEU A 218 6.85 13.09 -1.63
CA LEU A 218 6.53 13.85 -0.42
C LEU A 218 6.14 15.30 -0.73
N GLU A 219 6.81 15.94 -1.69
CA GLU A 219 6.49 17.29 -2.15
C GLU A 219 5.19 17.33 -2.96
N GLY A 220 4.94 16.30 -3.77
CA GLY A 220 3.74 16.18 -4.60
C GLY A 220 2.52 15.56 -3.91
N ARG A 221 2.65 14.99 -2.71
CA ARG A 221 1.63 14.13 -2.06
C ARG A 221 0.26 14.79 -1.98
N ASN A 222 0.23 16.05 -1.52
CA ASN A 222 -1.00 16.80 -1.41
C ASN A 222 -1.69 16.97 -2.79
N ILE A 223 -0.92 17.14 -3.86
CA ILE A 223 -1.45 17.26 -5.23
C ILE A 223 -2.09 15.93 -5.65
N PHE A 224 -1.40 14.79 -5.46
CA PHE A 224 -1.95 13.46 -5.77
C PHE A 224 -3.24 13.15 -5.00
N GLU A 225 -3.27 13.43 -3.69
CA GLU A 225 -4.47 13.24 -2.88
C GLU A 225 -5.65 14.10 -3.36
N MET A 226 -5.40 15.37 -3.72
CA MET A 226 -6.43 16.25 -4.26
C MET A 226 -6.91 15.83 -5.65
N LEU A 227 -6.01 15.40 -6.53
CA LEU A 227 -6.34 14.87 -7.87
C LEU A 227 -7.17 13.58 -7.76
N THR A 228 -6.86 12.71 -6.80
CA THR A 228 -7.62 11.48 -6.53
C THR A 228 -9.05 11.82 -6.12
N LYS A 229 -9.24 12.79 -5.21
CA LYS A 229 -10.57 13.27 -4.81
C LYS A 229 -11.34 13.87 -5.99
N LEU A 230 -10.70 14.71 -6.81
CA LEU A 230 -11.32 15.27 -8.02
C LEU A 230 -11.71 14.18 -9.03
N THR A 231 -10.92 13.11 -9.14
CA THR A 231 -11.23 11.96 -10.01
C THR A 231 -12.50 11.25 -9.55
N MET A 232 -12.65 11.04 -8.23
CA MET A 232 -13.86 10.46 -7.66
C MET A 232 -15.09 11.35 -7.86
N ILE A 233 -14.96 12.67 -7.66
CA ILE A 233 -16.04 13.63 -7.93
C ILE A 233 -16.43 13.58 -9.41
N THR A 234 -15.44 13.59 -10.31
CA THR A 234 -15.65 13.52 -11.76
C THR A 234 -16.40 12.25 -12.15
N ALA A 235 -15.99 11.09 -11.65
CA ALA A 235 -16.61 9.81 -11.98
C ALA A 235 -18.07 9.73 -11.50
N ARG A 236 -18.36 10.15 -10.27
CA ARG A 236 -19.74 10.16 -9.72
C ARG A 236 -20.68 11.10 -10.49
N ASN A 237 -20.13 12.13 -11.13
CA ASN A 237 -20.90 13.15 -11.86
C ASN A 237 -20.89 12.97 -13.38
N THR A 238 -20.17 12.00 -13.94
CA THR A 238 -19.97 11.83 -15.40
C THR A 238 -21.29 11.71 -16.17
N TYR A 239 -22.28 11.01 -15.62
CA TYR A 239 -23.61 10.82 -16.24
C TYR A 239 -24.72 11.66 -15.58
N GLN A 240 -24.37 12.50 -14.61
CA GLN A 240 -25.34 13.39 -13.98
C GLN A 240 -25.60 14.59 -14.89
N LEU A 241 -26.88 14.94 -15.06
CA LEU A 241 -27.22 16.12 -15.84
C LEU A 241 -27.04 17.38 -15.02
N ARG A 242 -26.39 18.37 -15.61
CA ARG A 242 -26.32 19.74 -15.09
C ARG A 242 -27.16 20.64 -15.97
N ILE A 243 -28.16 21.29 -15.39
CA ILE A 243 -28.92 22.34 -16.07
C ILE A 243 -28.05 23.61 -16.05
N PRO A 244 -27.52 24.08 -17.20
CA PRO A 244 -26.49 25.13 -17.22
C PRO A 244 -26.91 26.47 -16.61
N VAL A 245 -28.23 26.72 -16.54
CA VAL A 245 -28.78 27.94 -15.92
C VAL A 245 -28.86 27.78 -14.41
N ILE A 246 -29.36 26.64 -13.91
CA ILE A 246 -29.53 26.39 -12.46
C ILE A 246 -28.18 26.23 -11.78
N SER A 247 -27.22 25.56 -12.44
CA SER A 247 -25.86 25.37 -11.90
C SER A 247 -25.07 26.67 -11.74
N LYS A 248 -25.53 27.80 -12.32
CA LYS A 248 -24.95 29.13 -12.09
C LYS A 248 -25.44 29.79 -10.80
N PHE A 249 -26.63 29.42 -10.32
CA PHE A 249 -27.24 30.00 -9.12
C PHE A 249 -27.18 29.08 -7.91
N TYR A 250 -27.03 27.77 -8.12
CA TYR A 250 -26.94 26.77 -7.06
C TYR A 250 -25.74 25.84 -7.31
N LYS A 251 -24.78 25.87 -6.37
CA LYS A 251 -23.62 24.95 -6.36
C LYS A 251 -23.92 23.76 -5.47
N THR A 252 -23.67 22.56 -5.98
CA THR A 252 -23.76 21.32 -5.19
C THR A 252 -22.57 21.21 -4.23
N LYS A 253 -22.64 20.29 -3.26
CA LYS A 253 -21.51 19.98 -2.37
C LYS A 253 -20.26 19.61 -3.18
N ASP A 254 -20.43 18.77 -4.20
CA ASP A 254 -19.35 18.36 -5.10
C ASP A 254 -18.78 19.55 -5.90
N ASP A 255 -19.58 20.55 -6.26
CA ASP A 255 -19.07 21.78 -6.91
C ASP A 255 -18.16 22.59 -5.97
N ILE A 256 -18.59 22.76 -4.72
CA ILE A 256 -17.83 23.50 -3.71
C ILE A 256 -16.53 22.78 -3.40
N GLU A 257 -16.59 21.47 -3.13
CA GLU A 257 -15.41 20.66 -2.85
C GLU A 257 -14.45 20.65 -4.05
N ALA A 258 -14.95 20.54 -5.29
CA ALA A 258 -14.09 20.61 -6.47
C ALA A 258 -13.46 21.99 -6.69
N ASP A 259 -14.16 23.09 -6.38
CA ASP A 259 -13.59 24.45 -6.38
C ASP A 259 -12.45 24.59 -5.36
N GLU A 260 -12.63 24.02 -4.16
CA GLU A 260 -11.61 24.04 -3.09
C GLU A 260 -10.38 23.21 -3.47
N LEU A 261 -10.58 22.00 -3.97
CA LEU A 261 -9.50 21.11 -4.44
C LEU A 261 -8.73 21.74 -5.60
N GLU A 262 -9.41 22.35 -6.56
CA GLU A 262 -8.76 23.04 -7.68
C GLU A 262 -7.86 24.18 -7.20
N LYS A 263 -8.34 25.02 -6.28
CA LYS A 263 -7.56 26.10 -5.67
C LYS A 263 -6.38 25.56 -4.86
N GLY A 264 -6.60 24.49 -4.11
CA GLY A 264 -5.56 23.81 -3.34
C GLY A 264 -4.43 23.32 -4.24
N ILE A 265 -4.76 22.64 -5.35
CA ILE A 265 -3.77 22.19 -6.33
C ILE A 265 -3.03 23.37 -6.94
N TYR A 266 -3.76 24.42 -7.36
CA TYR A 266 -3.14 25.62 -7.93
C TYR A 266 -2.10 26.23 -6.98
N ASN A 267 -2.44 26.39 -5.70
CA ASN A 267 -1.52 26.95 -4.69
C ASN A 267 -0.30 26.05 -4.45
N ARG A 268 -0.48 24.73 -4.36
CA ARG A 268 0.65 23.80 -4.15
C ARG A 268 1.58 23.74 -5.35
N VAL A 269 1.05 23.76 -6.57
CA VAL A 269 1.89 23.83 -7.77
C VAL A 269 2.66 25.15 -7.82
N LEU A 270 2.05 26.27 -7.43
CA LEU A 270 2.76 27.55 -7.31
C LEU A 270 3.90 27.52 -6.28
N GLU A 271 3.70 26.84 -5.14
CA GLU A 271 4.77 26.66 -4.15
C GLU A 271 5.94 25.85 -4.72
N ILE A 272 5.67 24.77 -5.44
CA ILE A 272 6.69 23.97 -6.13
C ILE A 272 7.46 24.85 -7.12
N ILE A 273 6.75 25.60 -7.97
CA ILE A 273 7.37 26.52 -8.95
C ILE A 273 8.33 27.49 -8.26
N LYS A 274 7.87 28.16 -7.20
CA LYS A 274 8.71 29.10 -6.45
C LYS A 274 9.95 28.42 -5.90
N ASN A 275 9.80 27.26 -5.25
CA ASN A 275 10.92 26.53 -4.66
C ASN A 275 11.94 26.09 -5.73
N THR A 276 11.47 25.68 -6.92
CA THR A 276 12.33 25.31 -8.05
C THR A 276 13.07 26.52 -8.63
N GLU A 277 12.44 27.71 -8.70
CA GLU A 277 13.09 28.94 -9.16
C GLU A 277 14.22 29.43 -8.24
N PHE A 278 14.14 29.14 -6.93
CA PHE A 278 15.17 29.50 -5.95
C PHE A 278 16.30 28.45 -5.81
N GLY A 279 16.11 27.24 -6.34
CA GLY A 279 17.10 26.15 -6.30
C GLY A 279 18.01 26.15 -7.53
N SER A 280 19.33 26.19 -7.33
CA SER A 280 20.33 26.11 -8.41
C SER A 280 20.52 24.67 -8.94
N GLY A 281 19.45 24.06 -9.45
CA GLY A 281 19.47 22.73 -10.04
C GLY A 281 19.64 22.77 -11.56
N THR A 282 20.77 22.29 -12.08
CA THR A 282 20.97 22.03 -13.51
C THR A 282 20.43 20.64 -13.88
N GLY A 283 19.19 20.55 -14.36
CA GLY A 283 18.61 19.29 -14.85
C GLY A 283 17.48 19.48 -15.88
N GLY A 284 17.53 18.75 -17.00
CA GLY A 284 16.58 18.81 -18.12
C GLY A 284 15.18 18.25 -17.86
N HIS A 285 14.63 18.45 -16.66
CA HIS A 285 13.31 17.97 -16.27
C HIS A 285 12.18 18.74 -16.96
N PHE A 286 11.00 18.14 -17.07
CA PHE A 286 9.85 18.74 -17.74
C PHE A 286 9.41 20.07 -17.09
N LEU A 287 9.39 20.15 -15.75
CA LEU A 287 9.08 21.39 -15.03
C LEU A 287 10.08 22.51 -15.39
N GLN A 288 11.37 22.20 -15.50
CA GLN A 288 12.39 23.19 -15.87
C GLN A 288 12.17 23.71 -17.29
N LEU A 289 11.76 22.84 -18.23
CA LEU A 289 11.41 23.25 -19.59
C LEU A 289 10.18 24.16 -19.61
N LEU A 290 9.18 23.89 -18.78
CA LEU A 290 8.00 24.75 -18.62
C LEU A 290 8.39 26.12 -18.02
N LEU A 291 9.22 26.15 -16.98
CA LEU A 291 9.73 27.40 -16.39
C LEU A 291 10.54 28.22 -17.39
N THR A 292 11.41 27.56 -18.15
CA THR A 292 12.17 28.22 -19.23
C THR A 292 11.22 28.84 -20.27
N ALA A 293 10.18 28.10 -20.68
CA ALA A 293 9.17 28.63 -21.59
C ALA A 293 8.32 29.75 -20.97
N HIS A 294 8.12 29.74 -19.65
CA HIS A 294 7.40 30.81 -18.94
C HIS A 294 8.21 32.12 -18.90
N HIS A 295 9.53 32.01 -18.80
CA HIS A 295 10.47 33.14 -18.78
C HIS A 295 10.98 33.57 -20.16
N ASP A 296 10.47 32.99 -21.24
CA ASP A 296 10.93 33.31 -22.60
C ASP A 296 10.74 34.82 -22.90
N ALA A 297 11.80 35.45 -23.43
CA ALA A 297 11.80 36.86 -23.81
C ALA A 297 10.84 37.13 -24.98
N ASN A 298 10.62 36.15 -25.85
CA ASN A 298 9.66 36.24 -26.93
C ASN A 298 8.25 35.94 -26.40
N VAL A 299 7.39 36.98 -26.38
CA VAL A 299 6.00 36.87 -25.91
C VAL A 299 5.21 35.78 -26.64
N SER A 300 5.49 35.53 -27.92
CA SER A 300 4.83 34.45 -28.67
C SER A 300 5.25 33.05 -28.22
N GLN A 301 6.42 32.90 -27.61
CA GLN A 301 6.93 31.63 -27.06
C GLN A 301 6.59 31.47 -25.57
N ARG A 302 6.29 32.56 -24.88
CA ARG A 302 5.88 32.56 -23.47
C ARG A 302 4.65 31.68 -23.20
N ILE A 303 4.64 30.97 -22.08
CA ILE A 303 3.46 30.26 -21.54
C ILE A 303 2.96 30.97 -20.27
N SER A 304 1.67 30.91 -19.96
CA SER A 304 1.14 31.52 -18.74
C SER A 304 1.36 30.64 -17.49
N ILE A 305 1.29 31.24 -16.30
CA ILE A 305 1.28 30.47 -15.04
C ILE A 305 0.14 29.45 -15.03
N LYS A 306 -1.04 29.82 -15.55
CA LYS A 306 -2.17 28.89 -15.66
C LYS A 306 -1.83 27.70 -16.55
N ASP A 307 -1.18 27.94 -17.70
CA ASP A 307 -0.75 26.85 -18.57
C ASP A 307 0.23 25.92 -17.86
N LEU A 308 1.18 26.49 -17.12
CA LEU A 308 2.14 25.71 -16.32
C LEU A 308 1.42 24.83 -15.28
N VAL A 309 0.48 25.40 -14.52
CA VAL A 309 -0.30 24.64 -13.53
C VAL A 309 -1.14 23.54 -14.19
N ASP A 310 -1.77 23.82 -15.33
CA ASP A 310 -2.58 22.86 -16.08
C ASP A 310 -1.71 21.71 -16.63
N GLU A 311 -0.48 21.99 -17.08
CA GLU A 311 0.48 20.95 -17.47
C GLU A 311 0.93 20.12 -16.27
N CYS A 312 1.23 20.75 -15.12
CA CYS A 312 1.57 20.01 -13.89
C CYS A 312 0.44 19.05 -13.48
N LYS A 313 -0.81 19.51 -13.45
CA LYS A 313 -1.99 18.68 -13.18
C LYS A 313 -2.05 17.49 -14.14
N THR A 314 -1.88 17.76 -15.44
CA THR A 314 -1.91 16.75 -16.49
C THR A 314 -0.84 15.67 -16.27
N PHE A 315 0.41 16.05 -15.99
CA PHE A 315 1.51 15.09 -15.85
C PHE A 315 1.47 14.33 -14.53
N TYR A 316 1.12 14.97 -13.42
CA TYR A 316 0.90 14.27 -12.14
C TYR A 316 -0.16 13.19 -12.28
N PHE A 317 -1.32 13.51 -12.87
CA PHE A 317 -2.39 12.53 -13.06
C PHE A 317 -2.05 11.46 -14.10
N ALA A 318 -1.68 11.88 -15.31
CA ALA A 318 -1.53 10.96 -16.45
C ALA A 318 -0.33 10.02 -16.29
N GLY A 319 0.79 10.50 -15.74
CA GLY A 319 1.99 9.70 -15.55
C GLY A 319 1.87 8.65 -14.44
N GLN A 320 1.10 8.95 -13.40
CA GLN A 320 0.92 8.10 -12.23
C GLN A 320 -0.17 7.04 -12.45
N GLU A 321 -1.42 7.48 -12.67
CA GLU A 321 -2.58 6.56 -12.69
C GLU A 321 -2.49 5.53 -13.84
N THR A 322 -1.99 5.91 -15.02
CA THR A 322 -1.95 4.99 -16.16
C THR A 322 -0.85 3.93 -16.04
N THR A 323 0.35 4.32 -15.58
CA THR A 323 1.45 3.36 -15.37
C THR A 323 1.17 2.44 -14.18
N ASN A 324 0.52 2.95 -13.13
CA ASN A 324 0.07 2.14 -11.99
C ASN A 324 -0.81 0.98 -12.46
N ASN A 325 -1.85 1.30 -13.23
CA ASN A 325 -2.76 0.29 -13.78
C ASN A 325 -2.03 -0.73 -14.68
N LEU A 326 -1.10 -0.29 -15.54
CA LEU A 326 -0.30 -1.20 -16.35
C LEU A 326 0.49 -2.19 -15.48
N LEU A 327 1.19 -1.68 -14.46
CA LEU A 327 1.99 -2.51 -13.55
C LEU A 327 1.10 -3.49 -12.78
N THR A 328 -0.02 -3.03 -12.22
CA THR A 328 -0.97 -3.87 -11.49
C THR A 328 -1.51 -5.00 -12.36
N TRP A 329 -1.97 -4.68 -13.58
CA TRP A 329 -2.52 -5.72 -14.48
C TRP A 329 -1.44 -6.66 -15.00
N SER A 330 -0.22 -6.17 -15.26
CA SER A 330 0.92 -7.02 -15.65
C SER A 330 1.27 -8.01 -14.54
N VAL A 331 1.34 -7.55 -13.29
CA VAL A 331 1.62 -8.43 -12.14
C VAL A 331 0.46 -9.38 -11.85
N PHE A 332 -0.80 -8.93 -11.98
CA PHE A 332 -1.96 -9.81 -11.92
C PHE A 332 -1.87 -10.94 -12.96
N LEU A 333 -1.55 -10.63 -14.21
CA LEU A 333 -1.40 -11.64 -15.26
C LEU A 333 -0.25 -12.61 -14.95
N LEU A 334 0.91 -12.10 -14.52
CA LEU A 334 2.04 -12.95 -14.16
C LEU A 334 1.79 -13.80 -12.89
N SER A 335 0.90 -13.38 -12.00
CA SER A 335 0.59 -14.11 -10.76
C SER A 335 -0.30 -15.33 -11.00
N ILE A 336 -1.06 -15.34 -12.10
CA ILE A 336 -1.89 -16.48 -12.54
C ILE A 336 -1.27 -17.26 -13.71
N HIS A 337 -0.33 -16.66 -14.45
CA HIS A 337 0.43 -17.30 -15.53
C HIS A 337 1.90 -17.46 -15.13
N THR A 338 2.16 -18.38 -14.21
CA THR A 338 3.49 -18.61 -13.61
C THR A 338 4.53 -19.10 -14.61
N ASP A 339 4.10 -19.74 -15.71
CA ASP A 339 4.96 -20.11 -16.84
C ASP A 339 5.56 -18.87 -17.53
N TRP A 340 4.76 -17.83 -17.71
CA TRP A 340 5.20 -16.54 -18.25
C TRP A 340 6.03 -15.74 -17.27
N GLN A 341 5.69 -15.81 -15.98
CA GLN A 341 6.51 -15.23 -14.91
C GLN A 341 7.92 -15.81 -14.92
N GLU A 342 8.05 -17.13 -15.10
CA GLU A 342 9.35 -17.80 -15.14
C GLU A 342 10.11 -17.51 -16.43
N LYS A 343 9.45 -17.52 -17.61
CA LYS A 343 10.08 -17.10 -18.87
C LYS A 343 10.64 -15.67 -18.78
N ALA A 344 9.86 -14.74 -18.22
CA ALA A 344 10.29 -13.36 -18.03
C ALA A 344 11.42 -13.24 -16.99
N ARG A 345 11.36 -14.01 -15.89
CA ARG A 345 12.44 -14.08 -14.90
C ARG A 345 13.75 -14.57 -15.53
N GLN A 346 13.71 -15.63 -16.33
CA GLN A 346 14.89 -16.16 -17.01
C GLN A 346 15.51 -15.13 -17.96
N GLU A 347 14.69 -14.44 -18.75
CA GLU A 347 15.15 -13.34 -19.60
C GLU A 347 15.85 -12.25 -18.78
N VAL A 348 15.21 -11.79 -17.70
CA VAL A 348 15.74 -10.75 -16.79
C VAL A 348 17.06 -11.19 -16.15
N LEU A 349 17.13 -12.40 -15.59
CA LEU A 349 18.33 -12.94 -14.96
C LEU A 349 19.47 -13.15 -15.97
N SER A 350 19.17 -13.53 -17.21
CA SER A 350 20.18 -13.70 -18.26
C SER A 350 20.84 -12.37 -18.66
N LEU A 351 20.08 -11.27 -18.67
CA LEU A 351 20.56 -9.96 -19.09
C LEU A 351 21.20 -9.16 -17.96
N PHE A 352 20.67 -9.28 -16.73
CA PHE A 352 21.08 -8.42 -15.61
C PHE A 352 21.60 -9.19 -14.40
N GLY A 353 21.41 -10.52 -14.34
CA GLY A 353 21.66 -11.28 -13.12
C GLY A 353 20.91 -10.69 -11.93
N ARG A 354 21.62 -10.37 -10.85
CA ARG A 354 21.10 -9.66 -9.66
C ARG A 354 21.43 -8.16 -9.64
N GLN A 355 21.99 -7.63 -10.73
CA GLN A 355 22.33 -6.21 -10.83
C GLN A 355 21.11 -5.40 -11.30
N ASN A 356 21.13 -4.09 -11.06
CA ASN A 356 20.07 -3.21 -11.52
C ASN A 356 19.98 -3.19 -13.06
N PRO A 357 18.76 -3.07 -13.65
CA PRO A 357 18.59 -2.98 -15.08
C PRO A 357 19.37 -1.82 -15.70
N THR A 358 20.00 -2.04 -16.85
CA THR A 358 20.71 -0.98 -17.60
C THR A 358 19.82 -0.43 -18.72
N PRO A 359 19.94 0.85 -19.09
CA PRO A 359 19.17 1.44 -20.20
C PRO A 359 19.23 0.62 -21.49
N ASP A 360 20.42 0.14 -21.86
CA ASP A 360 20.59 -0.65 -23.09
C ASP A 360 20.02 -2.07 -22.93
N GLY A 361 20.14 -2.69 -21.76
CA GLY A 361 19.57 -4.03 -21.54
C GLY A 361 18.03 -4.03 -21.50
N ILE A 362 17.39 -2.96 -21.03
CA ILE A 362 15.93 -2.81 -21.03
C ILE A 362 15.34 -2.91 -22.45
N THR A 363 16.09 -2.44 -23.45
CA THR A 363 15.66 -2.53 -24.86
C THR A 363 15.65 -3.97 -25.39
N LYS A 364 16.37 -4.90 -24.75
CA LYS A 364 16.53 -6.31 -25.14
C LYS A 364 15.52 -7.27 -24.47
N LEU A 365 14.68 -6.77 -23.56
CA LEU A 365 13.65 -7.55 -22.87
C LEU A 365 12.45 -7.85 -23.80
N ASN A 366 12.60 -8.83 -24.69
CA ASN A 366 11.61 -9.18 -25.71
C ASN A 366 10.38 -9.88 -25.10
N THR A 367 10.61 -10.83 -24.21
CA THR A 367 9.57 -11.56 -23.46
C THR A 367 8.76 -10.60 -22.61
N MET A 368 9.43 -9.70 -21.88
CA MET A 368 8.74 -8.65 -21.12
C MET A 368 7.91 -7.73 -22.04
N SER A 369 8.41 -7.41 -23.23
CA SER A 369 7.67 -6.57 -24.20
C SER A 369 6.39 -7.25 -24.69
N MET A 370 6.44 -8.56 -24.94
CA MET A 370 5.26 -9.35 -25.29
C MET A 370 4.23 -9.34 -24.16
N ILE A 371 4.67 -9.57 -22.92
CA ILE A 371 3.80 -9.55 -21.72
C ILE A 371 3.13 -8.19 -21.54
N ILE A 372 3.90 -7.10 -21.62
CA ILE A 372 3.38 -5.73 -21.48
C ILE A 372 2.36 -5.40 -22.59
N ASN A 373 2.63 -5.80 -23.83
CA ASN A 373 1.70 -5.56 -24.94
C ASN A 373 0.39 -6.35 -24.76
N GLU A 374 0.47 -7.61 -24.33
CA GLU A 374 -0.73 -8.41 -24.06
C GLU A 374 -1.51 -7.90 -22.84
N ALA A 375 -0.81 -7.43 -21.80
CA ALA A 375 -1.42 -6.75 -20.67
C ALA A 375 -2.14 -5.47 -21.11
N LEU A 376 -1.54 -4.66 -21.99
CA LEU A 376 -2.17 -3.46 -22.56
C LEU A 376 -3.34 -3.78 -23.51
N ARG A 377 -3.36 -4.97 -24.13
CA ARG A 377 -4.50 -5.41 -24.96
C ARG A 377 -5.68 -5.81 -24.09
N LEU A 378 -5.45 -6.65 -23.08
CA LEU A 378 -6.50 -7.14 -22.19
C LEU A 378 -6.98 -6.07 -21.21
N TYR A 379 -6.06 -5.26 -20.68
CA TYR A 379 -6.33 -4.27 -19.63
C TYR A 379 -5.75 -2.88 -19.95
N PRO A 380 -6.17 -2.23 -21.06
CA PRO A 380 -5.68 -0.89 -21.40
C PRO A 380 -6.13 0.14 -20.35
N PRO A 381 -5.23 0.93 -19.74
CA PRO A 381 -5.63 1.95 -18.76
C PRO A 381 -6.59 2.99 -19.33
N ALA A 382 -6.36 3.45 -20.58
CA ALA A 382 -7.27 4.33 -21.29
C ALA A 382 -8.15 3.50 -22.25
N ILE A 383 -9.46 3.50 -22.02
CA ILE A 383 -10.41 2.61 -22.74
C ILE A 383 -11.25 3.30 -23.82
N SER A 384 -11.08 4.61 -24.00
CA SER A 384 -11.85 5.40 -24.97
C SER A 384 -11.07 6.64 -25.41
N ILE A 385 -11.10 6.95 -26.71
CA ILE A 385 -10.44 8.12 -27.29
C ILE A 385 -11.50 9.00 -27.97
N LEU A 386 -11.84 10.11 -27.31
CA LEU A 386 -12.86 11.05 -27.77
C LEU A 386 -12.29 12.13 -28.71
N ARG A 387 -13.03 12.44 -29.77
CA ARG A 387 -12.85 13.58 -30.69
C ARG A 387 -14.18 14.29 -30.94
N LYS A 388 -14.12 15.58 -31.28
CA LYS A 388 -15.25 16.37 -31.75
C LYS A 388 -15.08 16.62 -33.25
N VAL A 389 -16.14 16.40 -34.01
CA VAL A 389 -16.21 16.77 -35.43
C VAL A 389 -16.35 18.29 -35.52
N GLU A 390 -15.30 18.98 -35.96
CA GLU A 390 -15.27 20.45 -35.98
C GLU A 390 -16.18 21.04 -37.07
N ARG A 391 -16.26 20.34 -38.21
CA ARG A 391 -17.07 20.72 -39.37
C ARG A 391 -17.63 19.47 -40.03
N LYS A 392 -18.71 19.62 -40.81
CA LYS A 392 -19.28 18.51 -41.58
C LYS A 392 -18.17 17.81 -42.36
N ALA A 393 -18.07 16.50 -42.20
CA ALA A 393 -16.95 15.71 -42.74
C ALA A 393 -17.41 14.34 -43.22
N THR A 394 -16.63 13.76 -44.12
CA THR A 394 -16.77 12.37 -44.52
C THR A 394 -15.86 11.51 -43.64
N LEU A 395 -16.35 10.35 -43.18
CA LEU A 395 -15.61 9.31 -42.50
C LEU A 395 -15.93 7.97 -43.17
N GLY A 396 -15.01 7.42 -43.96
CA GLY A 396 -15.34 6.31 -44.85
C GLY A 396 -16.55 6.62 -45.75
N LYS A 397 -17.67 5.92 -45.55
CA LYS A 397 -18.94 6.16 -46.28
C LYS A 397 -19.92 7.06 -45.54
N LEU A 398 -19.58 7.50 -44.32
CA LEU A 398 -20.45 8.27 -43.44
C LEU A 398 -20.22 9.77 -43.65
N THR A 399 -21.29 10.54 -43.59
CA THR A 399 -21.31 12.00 -43.51
C THR A 399 -21.65 12.40 -42.08
N LEU A 400 -20.64 12.86 -41.36
CA LEU A 400 -20.74 13.27 -39.97
C LEU A 400 -21.10 14.77 -39.87
N PRO A 401 -22.12 15.15 -39.07
CA PRO A 401 -22.42 16.55 -38.80
C PRO A 401 -21.40 17.17 -37.85
N ALA A 402 -21.25 18.50 -37.94
CA ALA A 402 -20.44 19.26 -36.97
C ALA A 402 -20.99 19.11 -35.54
N ASN A 403 -20.10 19.17 -34.55
CA ASN A 403 -20.34 18.99 -33.13
C ASN A 403 -20.78 17.58 -32.69
N LEU A 404 -20.75 16.59 -33.60
CA LEU A 404 -20.85 15.19 -33.21
C LEU A 404 -19.56 14.74 -32.52
N LEU A 405 -19.68 14.02 -31.41
CA LEU A 405 -18.55 13.37 -30.76
C LEU A 405 -18.29 12.03 -31.42
N VAL A 406 -17.02 11.71 -31.68
CA VAL A 406 -16.58 10.40 -32.15
C VAL A 406 -15.75 9.79 -31.03
N ASN A 407 -16.18 8.64 -30.53
CA ASN A 407 -15.49 7.88 -29.50
C ASN A 407 -14.94 6.60 -30.10
N VAL A 408 -13.61 6.54 -30.22
CA VAL A 408 -12.89 5.33 -30.58
C VAL A 408 -12.80 4.46 -29.33
N SER A 409 -13.52 3.34 -29.31
CA SER A 409 -13.49 2.39 -28.19
C SER A 409 -12.36 1.38 -28.39
N ASN A 410 -11.13 1.78 -28.06
CA ASN A 410 -9.97 0.90 -28.19
C ASN A 410 -10.10 -0.37 -27.33
N PHE A 411 -10.79 -0.29 -26.19
CA PHE A 411 -11.03 -1.46 -25.35
C PHE A 411 -11.92 -2.51 -26.02
N ALA A 412 -12.96 -2.09 -26.74
CA ALA A 412 -13.77 -3.00 -27.54
C ALA A 412 -12.98 -3.58 -28.73
N VAL A 413 -12.16 -2.77 -29.40
CA VAL A 413 -11.28 -3.21 -30.49
C VAL A 413 -10.26 -4.25 -30.02
N HIS A 414 -9.70 -4.08 -28.82
CA HIS A 414 -8.75 -5.02 -28.23
C HIS A 414 -9.38 -6.36 -27.81
N HIS A 415 -10.71 -6.41 -27.69
CA HIS A 415 -11.50 -7.60 -27.35
C HIS A 415 -12.38 -8.08 -28.52
N ASP A 416 -12.14 -7.62 -29.75
CA ASP A 416 -12.89 -8.03 -30.92
C ASP A 416 -12.36 -9.39 -31.45
N PRO A 417 -13.15 -10.47 -31.38
CA PRO A 417 -12.73 -11.78 -31.89
C PRO A 417 -12.52 -11.81 -33.41
N ASP A 418 -13.13 -10.89 -34.17
CA ASP A 418 -12.88 -10.79 -35.62
C ASP A 418 -11.47 -10.27 -35.92
N ILE A 419 -10.85 -9.58 -34.95
CA ILE A 419 -9.49 -9.02 -35.06
C ILE A 419 -8.47 -9.96 -34.43
N TRP A 420 -8.77 -10.47 -33.23
CA TRP A 420 -7.81 -11.19 -32.38
C TRP A 420 -8.02 -12.71 -32.36
N GLY A 421 -9.08 -13.23 -33.00
CA GLY A 421 -9.43 -14.65 -33.03
C GLY A 421 -10.30 -15.08 -31.84
N GLU A 422 -10.75 -16.34 -31.85
CA GLU A 422 -11.59 -16.90 -30.78
C GLU A 422 -10.89 -16.94 -29.41
N ASP A 423 -9.56 -16.97 -29.41
CA ASP A 423 -8.73 -16.95 -28.21
C ASP A 423 -8.48 -15.52 -27.66
N VAL A 424 -9.24 -14.52 -28.12
CA VAL A 424 -9.10 -13.09 -27.73
C VAL A 424 -9.11 -12.84 -26.22
N ASN A 425 -9.80 -13.68 -25.44
CA ASN A 425 -9.87 -13.55 -23.98
C ASN A 425 -8.81 -14.40 -23.25
N LEU A 426 -7.89 -15.05 -23.96
CA LEU A 426 -6.73 -15.72 -23.36
C LEU A 426 -5.55 -14.76 -23.27
N PHE A 427 -4.79 -14.84 -22.18
CA PHE A 427 -3.48 -14.22 -22.08
C PHE A 427 -2.48 -14.99 -22.94
N LYS A 428 -2.17 -14.45 -24.13
CA LYS A 428 -1.28 -15.08 -25.11
C LYS A 428 -0.21 -14.11 -25.61
N PRO A 429 0.83 -13.82 -24.81
CA PRO A 429 1.88 -12.91 -25.21
C PRO A 429 2.58 -13.24 -26.53
N GLU A 430 2.63 -14.51 -26.97
CA GLU A 430 3.24 -14.89 -28.26
C GLU A 430 2.59 -14.20 -29.46
N ARG A 431 1.38 -13.64 -29.34
CA ARG A 431 0.77 -12.80 -30.40
C ARG A 431 1.73 -11.71 -30.88
N PHE A 432 2.55 -11.19 -29.97
CA PHE A 432 3.48 -10.09 -30.21
C PHE A 432 4.91 -10.54 -30.51
N SER A 433 5.18 -11.84 -30.74
CA SER A 433 6.54 -12.37 -30.97
C SER A 433 7.25 -11.73 -32.16
N ASP A 434 6.49 -11.42 -33.20
CA ASP A 434 6.99 -10.76 -34.42
C ASP A 434 6.60 -9.26 -34.48
N GLY A 435 6.27 -8.68 -33.32
CA GLY A 435 5.90 -7.29 -33.17
C GLY A 435 4.43 -6.97 -33.45
N VAL A 436 4.04 -5.74 -33.11
CA VAL A 436 2.66 -5.24 -33.16
C VAL A 436 2.06 -5.31 -34.57
N ALA A 437 2.85 -5.05 -35.62
CA ALA A 437 2.37 -5.10 -37.00
C ALA A 437 1.86 -6.49 -37.36
N LYS A 438 2.62 -7.55 -37.07
CA LYS A 438 2.19 -8.92 -37.35
C LYS A 438 1.05 -9.37 -36.44
N ALA A 439 1.08 -8.99 -35.16
CA ALA A 439 0.00 -9.25 -34.19
C ALA A 439 -1.37 -8.69 -34.63
N THR A 440 -1.36 -7.64 -35.45
CA THR A 440 -2.56 -6.91 -35.89
C THR A 440 -2.87 -7.10 -37.38
N ASN A 441 -2.31 -8.14 -38.03
CA ASN A 441 -2.46 -8.37 -39.48
C ASN A 441 -2.10 -7.13 -40.33
N ASN A 442 -1.03 -6.43 -39.93
CA ASN A 442 -0.55 -5.15 -40.48
C ASN A 442 -1.50 -3.96 -40.34
N ASN A 443 -2.57 -4.10 -39.55
CA ASN A 443 -3.47 -3.01 -39.23
C ASN A 443 -3.24 -2.51 -37.79
N VAL A 444 -2.20 -1.71 -37.62
CA VAL A 444 -1.80 -1.18 -36.29
C VAL A 444 -2.89 -0.34 -35.60
N ALA A 445 -3.96 0.07 -36.30
CA ALA A 445 -5.12 0.72 -35.68
C ALA A 445 -5.95 -0.24 -34.80
N ALA A 446 -5.74 -1.55 -34.93
CA ALA A 446 -6.31 -2.58 -34.06
C ALA A 446 -5.64 -2.66 -32.67
N PHE A 447 -4.45 -2.09 -32.49
CA PHE A 447 -3.75 -2.06 -31.21
C PHE A 447 -3.25 -0.65 -30.86
N ILE A 448 -4.11 0.14 -30.22
CA ILE A 448 -3.86 1.55 -29.90
C ILE A 448 -3.93 1.88 -28.39
N PRO A 449 -3.23 1.16 -27.50
CA PRO A 449 -3.26 1.44 -26.05
C PRO A 449 -2.74 2.84 -25.68
N PHE A 450 -1.89 3.41 -26.53
CA PHE A 450 -1.36 4.78 -26.39
C PHE A 450 -2.01 5.78 -27.37
N GLY A 451 -3.06 5.37 -28.08
CA GLY A 451 -3.61 6.10 -29.22
C GLY A 451 -2.74 6.03 -30.48
N MET A 452 -3.01 6.90 -31.45
CA MET A 452 -2.33 6.95 -32.75
C MET A 452 -2.26 8.39 -33.27
N GLY A 453 -1.35 8.63 -34.21
CA GLY A 453 -1.25 9.87 -34.97
C GLY A 453 -0.58 11.01 -34.20
N PRO A 454 -0.79 12.28 -34.59
CA PRO A 454 -0.12 13.43 -33.98
C PRO A 454 -0.36 13.56 -32.47
N ARG A 455 -1.48 13.01 -31.98
CA ARG A 455 -1.92 13.04 -30.58
C ARG A 455 -1.61 11.74 -29.80
N ILE A 456 -0.75 10.85 -30.32
CA ILE A 456 -0.28 9.66 -29.60
C ILE A 456 0.28 10.05 -28.23
N CYS A 457 0.12 9.19 -27.22
CA CYS A 457 0.63 9.45 -25.87
C CYS A 457 2.10 9.88 -25.90
N VAL A 458 2.42 10.98 -25.20
CA VAL A 458 3.82 11.45 -25.09
C VAL A 458 4.67 10.49 -24.24
N GLY A 459 4.05 9.79 -23.29
CA GLY A 459 4.68 8.76 -22.46
C GLY A 459 4.76 7.38 -23.10
N SER A 460 4.49 7.22 -24.40
CA SER A 460 4.47 5.92 -25.09
C SER A 460 5.81 5.16 -25.03
N ASN A 461 6.93 5.86 -24.85
CA ASN A 461 8.23 5.23 -24.58
C ASN A 461 8.55 5.16 -23.07
N PHE A 462 8.09 6.15 -22.30
CA PHE A 462 8.33 6.26 -20.85
C PHE A 462 7.66 5.11 -20.09
N THR A 463 6.36 4.90 -20.30
CA THR A 463 5.57 3.91 -19.54
C THR A 463 6.07 2.47 -19.73
N PRO A 464 6.35 1.96 -20.95
CA PRO A 464 6.95 0.63 -21.09
C PRO A 464 8.36 0.52 -20.50
N THR A 465 9.15 1.61 -20.52
CA THR A 465 10.49 1.64 -19.92
C THR A 465 10.40 1.50 -18.41
N GLU A 466 9.55 2.30 -17.77
CA GLU A 466 9.27 2.21 -16.33
C GLU A 466 8.76 0.81 -15.96
N ALA A 467 7.77 0.30 -16.69
CA ALA A 467 7.23 -1.04 -16.46
C ALA A 467 8.31 -2.12 -16.53
N LYS A 468 9.19 -2.08 -17.54
CA LYS A 468 10.30 -3.02 -17.68
C LYS A 468 11.31 -2.91 -16.54
N VAL A 469 11.69 -1.71 -16.10
CA VAL A 469 12.60 -1.51 -14.95
C VAL A 469 12.00 -2.18 -13.72
N VAL A 470 10.77 -1.81 -13.39
CA VAL A 470 10.09 -2.25 -12.17
C VAL A 470 9.85 -3.76 -12.18
N LEU A 471 9.29 -4.29 -13.26
CA LEU A 471 9.03 -5.74 -13.38
C LEU A 471 10.33 -6.56 -13.37
N SER A 472 11.40 -6.06 -13.99
CA SER A 472 12.71 -6.73 -13.91
C SER A 472 13.18 -6.85 -12.46
N MET A 473 13.12 -5.75 -11.72
CA MET A 473 13.59 -5.73 -10.32
C MET A 473 12.69 -6.56 -9.38
N ILE A 474 11.38 -6.62 -9.66
CA ILE A 474 10.47 -7.54 -8.96
C ILE A 474 10.86 -8.99 -9.25
N LEU A 475 10.99 -9.38 -10.52
CA LEU A 475 11.25 -10.77 -10.92
C LEU A 475 12.64 -11.26 -10.52
N GLN A 476 13.62 -10.35 -10.35
CA GLN A 476 14.92 -10.69 -9.77
C GLN A 476 14.83 -11.16 -8.32
N ARG A 477 13.82 -10.72 -7.57
CA ARG A 477 13.75 -10.85 -6.11
C ARG A 477 12.60 -11.75 -5.65
N TYR A 478 11.48 -11.73 -6.34
CA TYR A 478 10.23 -12.34 -5.88
C TYR A 478 9.65 -13.23 -6.96
N ALA A 479 9.26 -14.44 -6.58
CA ALA A 479 8.13 -15.13 -7.21
C ALA A 479 6.86 -14.69 -6.49
N PHE A 480 5.72 -14.69 -7.17
CA PHE A 480 4.46 -14.31 -6.56
C PHE A 480 3.29 -15.05 -7.21
N THR A 481 2.22 -15.24 -6.44
CA THR A 481 0.98 -15.87 -6.91
C THR A 481 -0.21 -15.03 -6.48
N LEU A 482 -1.34 -15.21 -7.15
CA LEU A 482 -2.58 -14.52 -6.78
C LEU A 482 -3.08 -15.02 -5.42
N SER A 483 -3.45 -14.11 -4.51
CA SER A 483 -3.97 -14.52 -3.21
C SER A 483 -5.37 -15.16 -3.34
N PRO A 484 -5.71 -16.18 -2.53
CA PRO A 484 -7.08 -16.68 -2.40
C PRO A 484 -8.12 -15.63 -1.98
N THR A 485 -7.70 -14.50 -1.37
CA THR A 485 -8.61 -13.41 -0.95
C THR A 485 -8.95 -12.45 -2.08
N TYR A 486 -8.27 -12.55 -3.23
CA TYR A 486 -8.46 -11.64 -4.34
C TYR A 486 -9.88 -11.71 -4.91
N VAL A 487 -10.48 -10.54 -5.16
CA VAL A 487 -11.80 -10.41 -5.76
C VAL A 487 -11.68 -9.72 -7.13
N HIS A 488 -11.90 -10.48 -8.21
CA HIS A 488 -11.80 -9.95 -9.57
C HIS A 488 -12.96 -9.01 -9.90
N LEU A 489 -12.68 -7.71 -9.88
CA LEU A 489 -13.66 -6.67 -10.19
C LEU A 489 -13.03 -5.49 -10.95
N PRO A 490 -12.72 -5.67 -12.25
CA PRO A 490 -12.27 -4.58 -13.12
C PRO A 490 -13.38 -3.56 -13.33
N PHE A 491 -13.07 -2.26 -13.23
CA PHE A 491 -14.06 -1.21 -13.44
C PHE A 491 -13.47 0.04 -14.07
N GLN A 492 -14.34 0.81 -14.75
CA GLN A 492 -14.01 2.12 -15.31
C GLN A 492 -14.32 3.23 -14.29
N LEU A 493 -13.29 3.82 -13.69
CA LEU A 493 -13.42 5.09 -12.95
C LEU A 493 -13.20 6.27 -13.90
N PHE A 494 -11.95 6.47 -14.28
CA PHE A 494 -11.48 7.32 -15.36
C PHE A 494 -10.59 6.46 -16.28
N THR A 495 -9.68 5.71 -15.66
CA THR A 495 -8.96 4.56 -16.21
C THR A 495 -9.65 3.23 -15.87
N LEU A 496 -9.21 2.16 -16.53
CA LEU A 496 -9.53 0.78 -16.17
C LEU A 496 -8.63 0.31 -15.02
N ARG A 497 -9.23 0.03 -13.86
CA ARG A 497 -8.51 -0.35 -12.64
C ARG A 497 -9.23 -1.47 -11.87
N PRO A 498 -8.55 -2.24 -11.01
CA PRO A 498 -9.21 -3.16 -10.10
C PRO A 498 -9.89 -2.40 -8.96
N LEU A 499 -11.17 -2.69 -8.66
CA LEU A 499 -11.90 -1.96 -7.61
C LEU A 499 -11.29 -2.20 -6.22
N ASN A 500 -10.92 -3.44 -5.93
CA ASN A 500 -10.43 -3.87 -4.62
C ASN A 500 -8.90 -4.01 -4.58
N GLY A 501 -8.19 -3.42 -5.55
CA GLY A 501 -6.76 -3.68 -5.73
C GLY A 501 -6.49 -5.10 -6.23
N VAL A 502 -5.23 -5.55 -6.13
CA VAL A 502 -4.81 -6.94 -6.44
C VAL A 502 -4.01 -7.48 -5.27
N GLN A 503 -4.60 -8.45 -4.55
CA GLN A 503 -3.96 -9.17 -3.46
C GLN A 503 -3.07 -10.27 -4.03
N LEU A 504 -1.78 -10.21 -3.70
CA LEU A 504 -0.78 -11.20 -4.05
C LEU A 504 -0.30 -11.91 -2.80
N THR A 505 0.00 -13.19 -2.94
CA THR A 505 0.84 -13.89 -1.98
C THR A 505 2.26 -13.86 -2.49
N LEU A 506 3.12 -13.16 -1.74
CA LEU A 506 4.54 -13.39 -1.86
C LEU A 506 4.79 -14.68 -1.07
N PRO A 507 5.21 -15.79 -1.71
CA PRO A 507 5.74 -16.89 -0.94
C PRO A 507 6.76 -16.27 0.01
N ALA A 508 6.81 -16.78 1.24
CA ALA A 508 7.97 -16.51 2.07
C ALA A 508 9.18 -16.77 1.15
N ASN A 509 10.24 -15.99 1.28
CA ASN A 509 11.52 -16.55 0.90
C ASN A 509 11.76 -17.75 1.83
N LEU A 510 11.05 -18.86 1.58
CA LEU A 510 11.73 -20.09 1.35
C LEU A 510 12.84 -19.77 0.34
N LEU A 511 14.01 -19.45 0.91
CA LEU A 511 15.00 -20.50 0.85
C LEU A 511 14.33 -21.82 1.24
N LEU A 512 13.63 -22.46 0.30
CA LEU A 512 13.52 -23.89 0.32
C LEU A 512 14.97 -24.28 0.07
N TYR A 513 15.65 -24.67 1.15
CA TYR A 513 16.57 -25.80 1.04
C TYR A 513 15.99 -26.74 0.00
N ILE A 514 16.66 -26.88 -1.15
CA ILE A 514 16.39 -27.96 -2.08
C ILE A 514 16.65 -29.25 -1.28
N THR A 515 15.56 -29.78 -0.74
CA THR A 515 15.12 -31.16 -0.85
C THR A 515 16.22 -32.22 -0.72
N THR A 516 16.38 -32.73 0.50
CA THR A 516 16.77 -34.12 0.77
C THR A 516 15.68 -35.11 0.36
N LEU A 517 15.04 -34.97 -0.80
CA LEU A 517 14.09 -35.96 -1.34
C LEU A 517 14.35 -36.38 -2.78
N ALA A 518 15.44 -35.89 -3.40
CA ALA A 518 15.89 -36.38 -4.70
C ALA A 518 16.80 -37.63 -4.70
N PRO A 519 17.40 -38.11 -3.58
CA PRO A 519 18.14 -39.37 -3.61
C PRO A 519 17.37 -40.54 -2.96
N HIS A 520 16.18 -40.33 -2.40
CA HIS A 520 15.39 -41.35 -1.68
C HIS A 520 14.77 -42.45 -2.56
N HIS A 521 15.22 -42.62 -3.80
CA HIS A 521 14.78 -43.71 -4.66
C HIS A 521 15.90 -44.34 -5.49
N ASP A 522 17.18 -44.00 -5.23
CA ASP A 522 18.31 -44.66 -5.89
C ASP A 522 18.80 -45.87 -5.07
N PRO A 523 18.52 -47.12 -5.49
CA PRO A 523 18.90 -48.32 -4.76
C PRO A 523 20.43 -48.48 -4.67
N LYS A 524 21.19 -47.83 -5.57
CA LYS A 524 22.65 -47.88 -5.57
C LYS A 524 23.28 -47.03 -4.46
N ILE A 525 22.54 -46.06 -3.92
CA ILE A 525 23.03 -45.14 -2.87
C ILE A 525 22.50 -45.54 -1.49
N TRP A 526 21.29 -46.09 -1.39
CA TRP A 526 20.60 -46.32 -0.11
C TRP A 526 20.23 -47.78 0.20
N GLY A 527 20.57 -48.72 -0.68
CA GLY A 527 20.22 -50.15 -0.55
C GLY A 527 18.79 -50.46 -1.01
N GLU A 528 18.46 -51.74 -1.19
CA GLU A 528 17.16 -52.15 -1.74
C GLU A 528 15.96 -51.85 -0.81
N ASP A 529 16.22 -51.49 0.46
CA ASP A 529 15.18 -51.15 1.45
C ASP A 529 14.74 -49.67 1.43
N VAL A 530 15.06 -48.94 0.36
CA VAL A 530 14.87 -47.48 0.21
C VAL A 530 13.43 -46.98 0.41
N HIS A 531 12.45 -47.88 0.37
CA HIS A 531 11.03 -47.56 0.59
C HIS A 531 10.61 -47.53 2.08
N LEU A 532 11.51 -47.88 3.01
CA LEU A 532 11.24 -47.93 4.44
C LEU A 532 11.96 -46.77 5.17
N PHE A 533 11.20 -45.89 5.82
CA PHE A 533 11.75 -44.75 6.56
C PHE A 533 12.45 -45.20 7.86
N LYS A 534 13.75 -44.89 8.01
CA LYS A 534 14.58 -45.19 9.19
C LYS A 534 15.35 -43.94 9.69
N PRO A 535 15.10 -43.45 10.91
CA PRO A 535 15.62 -42.15 11.40
C PRO A 535 17.15 -42.05 11.53
N GLU A 536 17.83 -43.17 11.76
CA GLU A 536 19.26 -43.22 12.10
C GLU A 536 20.18 -42.77 10.94
N ARG A 537 19.75 -42.90 9.67
CA ARG A 537 20.53 -42.55 8.47
C ARG A 537 20.63 -41.04 8.21
N PHE A 538 19.77 -40.24 8.84
CA PHE A 538 19.68 -38.78 8.64
C PHE A 538 20.91 -38.04 9.21
N LEU A 539 21.52 -38.56 10.27
CA LEU A 539 22.63 -37.92 10.96
C LEU A 539 24.00 -38.25 10.32
N GLU A 540 24.17 -39.44 9.74
CA GLU A 540 25.42 -39.83 9.08
C GLU A 540 25.55 -39.28 7.65
N GLY A 541 24.43 -39.07 6.94
CA GLY A 541 24.43 -38.55 5.57
C GLY A 541 24.88 -37.09 5.46
N ILE A 542 24.51 -36.25 6.44
CA ILE A 542 24.87 -34.82 6.47
C ILE A 542 26.38 -34.63 6.68
N ALA A 543 27.03 -35.52 7.43
CA ALA A 543 28.47 -35.48 7.69
C ALA A 543 29.30 -35.90 6.46
N LYS A 544 28.79 -36.81 5.62
CA LYS A 544 29.48 -37.24 4.38
C LYS A 544 29.30 -36.27 3.22
N ALA A 545 28.13 -35.65 3.09
CA ALA A 545 27.77 -34.86 1.91
C ALA A 545 28.41 -33.46 1.87
N THR A 546 28.84 -32.92 3.01
CA THR A 546 29.28 -31.51 3.09
C THR A 546 30.79 -31.31 2.98
N ASN A 547 31.58 -32.39 2.92
CA ASN A 547 33.05 -32.37 2.88
C ASN A 547 33.69 -31.27 3.77
N ASN A 548 33.03 -30.94 4.89
CA ASN A 548 33.37 -29.93 5.88
C ASN A 548 33.64 -28.48 5.40
N ASN A 549 32.90 -27.89 4.45
CA ASN A 549 32.95 -26.42 4.29
C ASN A 549 31.76 -25.79 3.55
N ILE A 550 31.24 -24.64 4.04
CA ILE A 550 30.89 -23.41 3.28
C ILE A 550 30.23 -22.38 4.23
N ALA A 551 30.79 -21.16 4.23
CA ALA A 551 30.30 -19.97 4.93
C ALA A 551 30.22 -18.80 3.93
N THR A 552 29.26 -17.87 4.11
CA THR A 552 29.29 -16.39 3.82
C THR A 552 27.86 -15.77 3.83
N PHE A 553 27.56 -14.50 4.19
CA PHE A 553 27.92 -13.57 5.29
C PHE A 553 26.94 -12.34 5.27
N PHE A 554 26.78 -11.64 6.42
CA PHE A 554 25.87 -10.49 6.77
C PHE A 554 26.36 -9.06 6.38
N PRO A 555 25.62 -7.97 6.74
CA PRO A 555 26.21 -6.96 7.67
C PRO A 555 25.24 -6.38 8.74
N PHE A 556 25.78 -6.06 9.94
CA PHE A 556 25.62 -4.79 10.69
C PHE A 556 26.51 -4.83 11.95
N GLY A 557 27.30 -3.79 12.23
CA GLY A 557 28.20 -3.67 13.39
C GLY A 557 27.87 -2.47 14.28
N ILE A 558 28.14 -2.57 15.59
CA ILE A 558 28.26 -1.43 16.52
C ILE A 558 29.34 -1.77 17.56
N GLY A 559 30.22 -0.80 17.84
CA GLY A 559 31.41 -0.91 18.69
C GLY A 559 31.17 -0.82 20.21
N PRO A 560 32.26 -0.68 21.00
CA PRO A 560 32.33 -1.15 22.39
C PRO A 560 31.88 -0.09 23.41
N GLY A 561 31.06 -0.49 24.39
CA GLY A 561 30.98 0.23 25.68
C GLY A 561 29.63 0.38 26.38
N THR A 562 28.48 0.00 25.81
CA THR A 562 27.19 0.25 26.47
C THR A 562 26.41 -1.02 26.82
N CYS A 563 26.21 -1.16 28.12
CA CYS A 563 25.24 -2.02 28.76
C CYS A 563 23.84 -1.44 28.45
N VAL A 564 22.95 -2.23 27.83
CA VAL A 564 21.49 -1.97 27.63
C VAL A 564 21.17 -1.07 26.44
N GLY A 565 20.16 -1.48 25.67
CA GLY A 565 19.74 -0.84 24.44
C GLY A 565 20.29 -1.50 23.18
N LEU A 566 19.67 -2.61 22.75
CA LEU A 566 19.40 -2.70 21.32
C LEU A 566 18.61 -1.40 21.04
N ASN A 567 18.96 -0.59 20.05
CA ASN A 567 17.92 0.25 19.48
C ASN A 567 16.84 -0.76 19.10
N PHE A 568 15.71 -0.72 19.80
CA PHE A 568 14.52 -1.55 19.59
C PHE A 568 13.57 -0.74 18.70
N VAL A 569 12.78 -1.40 17.86
CA VAL A 569 11.93 -0.77 16.84
C VAL A 569 11.14 0.35 17.49
N THR A 570 11.57 1.59 17.24
CA THR A 570 11.18 2.73 18.07
C THR A 570 9.66 2.91 18.02
N THR A 571 9.04 2.56 16.89
CA THR A 571 7.61 2.67 16.61
C THR A 571 6.73 1.75 17.47
N GLU A 572 7.11 0.48 17.70
CA GLU A 572 6.29 -0.47 18.49
C GLU A 572 6.33 -0.15 19.99
N VAL A 573 7.51 0.22 20.50
CA VAL A 573 7.70 0.66 21.89
C VAL A 573 6.95 1.98 22.12
N LYS A 574 6.97 2.91 21.15
CA LYS A 574 6.20 4.16 21.21
C LYS A 574 4.70 3.89 21.27
N ILE A 575 4.16 3.09 20.35
CA ILE A 575 2.73 2.74 20.32
C ILE A 575 2.30 2.08 21.64
N ALA A 576 3.07 1.11 22.14
CA ALA A 576 2.76 0.45 23.41
C ALA A 576 2.84 1.41 24.61
N LEU A 577 3.83 2.31 24.67
CA LEU A 577 3.90 3.36 25.69
C LEU A 577 2.69 4.31 25.63
N SER A 578 2.18 4.67 24.44
CA SER A 578 0.97 5.52 24.36
C SER A 578 -0.29 4.86 24.89
N MET A 579 -0.51 3.59 24.54
CA MET A 579 -1.68 2.84 24.99
C MET A 579 -1.65 2.66 26.50
N ILE A 580 -0.46 2.45 27.05
CA ILE A 580 -0.21 2.30 28.50
C ILE A 580 -0.44 3.63 29.26
N LEU A 581 0.03 4.76 28.73
CA LEU A 581 -0.09 6.07 29.38
C LEU A 581 -1.51 6.66 29.29
N GLN A 582 -2.30 6.28 28.28
CA GLN A 582 -3.71 6.69 28.14
C GLN A 582 -4.63 6.07 29.21
N CYS A 583 -4.28 4.90 29.76
CA CYS A 583 -5.07 4.25 30.81
C CYS A 583 -5.00 4.96 32.18
N TYR A 584 -4.08 5.91 32.37
CA TYR A 584 -3.88 6.63 33.63
C TYR A 584 -4.10 8.14 33.46
N ALA A 585 -5.34 8.54 33.16
CA ALA A 585 -5.89 9.90 33.32
C ALA A 585 -5.01 11.10 32.87
N PHE A 586 -4.18 10.95 31.84
CA PHE A 586 -3.51 12.08 31.20
C PHE A 586 -4.35 12.56 30.00
N PRO A 587 -4.71 13.85 29.91
CA PRO A 587 -5.58 14.34 28.84
C PRO A 587 -4.81 14.37 27.52
N PHE A 588 -5.01 13.34 26.69
CA PHE A 588 -4.60 13.32 25.28
C PHE A 588 -5.83 13.47 24.38
N PRO A 589 -5.70 14.10 23.20
CA PRO A 589 -6.81 14.21 22.24
C PRO A 589 -7.10 12.85 21.58
N GLN A 590 -8.31 12.31 21.84
CA GLN A 590 -9.06 11.20 21.20
C GLN A 590 -8.32 9.87 20.84
N PRO A 591 -8.95 8.71 21.04
CA PRO A 591 -8.30 7.39 20.90
C PRO A 591 -7.92 7.05 19.44
N MET A 592 -6.78 6.35 19.27
CA MET A 592 -6.51 5.58 18.06
C MET A 592 -7.55 4.47 17.93
N SER A 593 -8.25 4.39 16.80
CA SER A 593 -9.26 3.35 16.57
C SER A 593 -8.60 1.98 16.46
N THR A 594 -8.96 1.04 17.35
CA THR A 594 -8.46 -0.34 17.35
C THR A 594 -9.11 -1.25 16.32
N HIS A 595 -10.03 -0.73 15.48
CA HIS A 595 -10.82 -1.54 14.54
C HIS A 595 -10.23 -1.70 13.14
N ASN A 596 -9.01 -1.20 12.87
CA ASN A 596 -8.36 -1.33 11.56
C ASN A 596 -6.90 -1.84 11.63
N PHE A 597 -6.52 -2.57 12.69
CA PHE A 597 -5.19 -3.19 12.76
C PHE A 597 -5.23 -4.62 12.21
N SER A 598 -4.91 -4.76 10.92
CA SER A 598 -4.51 -6.05 10.32
C SER A 598 -3.04 -6.31 10.64
N PHE A 599 -2.76 -7.32 11.47
CA PHE A 599 -1.42 -7.66 11.93
C PHE A 599 -0.64 -8.49 10.89
N LEU A 600 0.36 -7.88 10.25
CA LEU A 600 1.48 -8.55 9.54
C LEU A 600 2.62 -8.80 10.57
N PRO A 601 3.37 -9.93 10.55
CA PRO A 601 4.53 -10.15 11.42
C PRO A 601 5.64 -9.08 11.31
N PHE A 602 5.77 -8.23 12.32
CA PHE A 602 6.83 -7.23 12.42
C PHE A 602 8.11 -7.86 13.01
N ALA A 603 9.18 -7.87 12.22
CA ALA A 603 10.55 -7.78 12.70
C ALA A 603 11.46 -7.32 11.55
N HIS A 604 12.32 -6.32 11.83
CA HIS A 604 13.41 -5.78 11.00
C HIS A 604 13.10 -4.57 10.12
N ASN A 605 13.16 -3.37 10.72
CA ASN A 605 13.76 -2.21 10.08
C ASN A 605 14.07 -1.13 11.12
N MET A 606 15.34 -0.78 11.32
CA MET A 606 15.72 0.32 12.22
C MET A 606 16.68 1.36 11.62
N GLU A 607 17.14 1.15 10.39
CA GLU A 607 17.84 2.20 9.63
C GLU A 607 16.92 2.93 8.63
N PHE A 608 15.73 2.40 8.33
CA PHE A 608 14.74 3.01 7.43
C PHE A 608 14.07 4.29 8.01
N ASN A 609 13.91 4.36 9.33
CA ASN A 609 13.21 5.48 10.00
C ASN A 609 14.04 6.79 10.07
N LYS A 610 15.26 6.81 9.53
CA LYS A 610 16.08 8.03 9.46
C LYS A 610 15.76 8.94 8.27
N PHE A 611 15.14 8.43 7.20
CA PHE A 611 14.98 9.19 5.96
C PHE A 611 13.54 9.38 5.48
N TYR A 612 12.61 8.46 5.81
CA TYR A 612 11.20 8.59 5.45
C TYR A 612 10.32 8.05 6.58
N LYS A 613 9.48 8.90 7.14
CA LYS A 613 8.54 8.53 8.20
C LYS A 613 7.22 8.10 7.56
N THR A 614 6.77 6.87 7.84
CA THR A 614 5.38 6.47 7.57
C THR A 614 4.41 7.36 8.36
N LYS A 615 3.10 7.31 8.05
CA LYS A 615 2.09 8.01 8.87
C LYS A 615 2.20 7.59 10.34
N ASP A 616 2.42 6.29 10.58
CA ASP A 616 2.62 5.73 11.91
C ASP A 616 3.96 6.16 12.53
N ASP A 617 5.04 6.35 11.74
CA ASP A 617 6.30 6.91 12.26
C ASP A 617 6.20 8.41 12.58
N ILE A 618 5.39 9.18 11.84
CA ILE A 618 5.11 10.59 12.15
C ILE A 618 4.31 10.69 13.45
N GLU A 619 3.23 9.92 13.56
CA GLU A 619 2.43 9.84 14.80
C GLU A 619 3.27 9.32 15.97
N ALA A 620 4.13 8.31 15.75
CA ALA A 620 5.05 7.81 16.76
C ALA A 620 6.11 8.85 17.16
N ASP A 621 6.63 9.67 16.24
CA ASP A 621 7.59 10.71 16.56
C ASP A 621 6.97 11.92 17.28
N GLU A 622 5.74 12.28 16.96
CA GLU A 622 4.97 13.26 17.73
C GLU A 622 4.71 12.76 19.15
N LEU A 623 4.35 11.49 19.28
CA LEU A 623 4.19 10.83 20.56
C LEU A 623 5.50 10.71 21.34
N GLU A 624 6.62 10.38 20.69
CA GLU A 624 7.93 10.34 21.32
C GLU A 624 8.32 11.71 21.87
N LYS A 625 8.09 12.78 21.10
CA LYS A 625 8.30 14.16 21.57
C LYS A 625 7.41 14.47 22.77
N GLY A 626 6.15 14.03 22.76
CA GLY A 626 5.23 14.15 23.89
C GLY A 626 5.75 13.45 25.16
N ILE A 627 6.15 12.18 25.04
CA ILE A 627 6.73 11.39 26.14
C ILE A 627 8.02 12.03 26.64
N TYR A 628 8.91 12.42 25.74
CA TYR A 628 10.18 13.07 26.07
C TYR A 628 9.97 14.37 26.86
N ASN A 629 9.08 15.24 26.39
CA ASN A 629 8.75 16.50 27.07
C ASN A 629 8.13 16.27 28.45
N ARG A 630 7.28 15.25 28.60
CA ARG A 630 6.64 14.93 29.88
C ARG A 630 7.61 14.33 30.89
N VAL A 631 8.50 13.43 30.46
CA VAL A 631 9.57 12.89 31.32
C VAL A 631 10.52 14.03 31.74
N LEU A 632 10.85 14.96 30.84
CA LEU A 632 11.61 16.17 31.20
C LEU A 632 10.90 17.07 32.21
N GLU A 633 9.58 17.21 32.12
CA GLU A 633 8.79 17.96 33.11
C GLU A 633 8.83 17.28 34.49
N ILE A 634 8.74 15.95 34.54
CA ILE A 634 8.89 15.16 35.78
C ILE A 634 10.29 15.36 36.35
N ILE A 635 11.33 15.29 35.52
CA ILE A 635 12.72 15.53 35.94
C ILE A 635 12.87 16.91 36.55
N LYS A 636 12.41 17.97 35.85
CA LYS A 636 12.46 19.35 36.35
C LYS A 636 11.72 19.50 37.66
N ASN A 637 10.50 18.99 37.76
CA ASN A 637 9.71 19.06 38.99
C ASN A 637 10.35 18.28 40.16
N THR A 638 11.10 17.22 39.86
CA THR A 638 11.86 16.44 40.84
C THR A 638 13.16 17.15 41.26
N GLU A 639 13.84 17.85 40.35
CA GLU A 639 15.00 18.71 40.66
C GLU A 639 14.64 19.92 41.54
N PHE A 640 13.42 20.46 41.39
CA PHE A 640 12.91 21.57 42.21
C PHE A 640 12.18 21.10 43.49
N GLY A 641 11.96 19.81 43.67
CA GLY A 641 11.34 19.22 44.85
C GLY A 641 12.39 18.85 45.90
N SER A 642 12.37 19.48 47.06
CA SER A 642 13.25 19.20 48.20
C SER A 642 12.88 17.89 48.94
N GLY A 643 12.81 16.77 48.21
CA GLY A 643 12.45 15.46 48.75
C GLY A 643 13.66 14.53 48.81
N THR A 644 14.23 14.33 50.00
CA THR A 644 15.26 13.32 50.25
C THR A 644 14.63 11.91 50.24
N GLY A 645 14.76 11.15 49.14
CA GLY A 645 14.32 9.76 49.08
C GLY A 645 14.85 8.99 47.86
N GLY A 646 15.53 7.86 48.09
CA GLY A 646 16.24 7.03 47.11
C GLY A 646 15.36 6.27 46.12
N HIS A 647 14.55 6.96 45.33
CA HIS A 647 13.83 6.37 44.21
C HIS A 647 14.72 6.33 42.95
N PHE A 648 14.47 5.36 42.06
CA PHE A 648 15.32 5.07 40.90
C PHE A 648 15.63 6.30 40.02
N LEU A 649 14.65 7.20 39.83
CA LEU A 649 14.86 8.46 39.11
C LEU A 649 15.92 9.36 39.77
N GLN A 650 15.98 9.40 41.10
CA GLN A 650 17.00 10.16 41.83
C GLN A 650 18.40 9.56 41.64
N LEU A 651 18.50 8.24 41.53
CA LEU A 651 19.77 7.56 41.23
C LEU A 651 20.26 7.89 39.81
N LEU A 652 19.34 7.92 38.83
CA LEU A 652 19.66 8.35 37.48
C LEU A 652 20.07 9.84 37.42
N LEU A 653 19.38 10.71 38.17
CA LEU A 653 19.74 12.13 38.28
C LEU A 653 21.11 12.32 38.93
N THR A 654 21.43 11.52 39.96
CA THR A 654 22.75 11.54 40.61
C THR A 654 23.84 11.14 39.61
N ALA A 655 23.61 10.09 38.81
CA ALA A 655 24.53 9.69 37.74
C ALA A 655 24.65 10.75 36.64
N HIS A 656 23.58 11.51 36.34
CA HIS A 656 23.62 12.63 35.40
C HIS A 656 24.45 13.82 35.94
N HIS A 657 24.47 14.00 37.25
CA HIS A 657 25.26 15.06 37.90
C HIS A 657 26.64 14.62 38.37
N ASP A 658 27.10 13.41 38.00
CA ASP A 658 28.39 12.89 38.45
C ASP A 658 29.54 13.83 38.05
N ALA A 659 30.45 14.11 38.97
CA ALA A 659 31.60 14.98 38.76
C ALA A 659 32.60 14.38 37.76
N ASN A 660 32.67 13.05 37.66
CA ASN A 660 33.49 12.34 36.70
C ASN A 660 32.77 12.24 35.35
N VAL A 661 33.25 13.01 34.37
CA VAL A 661 32.69 13.06 33.01
C VAL A 661 32.62 11.67 32.35
N SER A 662 33.51 10.73 32.71
CA SER A 662 33.48 9.36 32.15
C SER A 662 32.39 8.46 32.73
N GLN A 663 31.79 8.84 33.87
CA GLN A 663 30.69 8.11 34.53
C GLN A 663 29.34 8.84 34.41
N ARG A 664 29.37 10.07 33.87
CA ARG A 664 28.20 10.90 33.70
C ARG A 664 27.30 10.39 32.57
N ILE A 665 26.02 10.14 32.86
CA ILE A 665 25.03 9.80 31.82
C ILE A 665 24.39 11.08 31.25
N SER A 666 23.96 11.08 29.99
CA SER A 666 23.31 12.26 29.40
C SER A 666 21.82 12.36 29.79
N ILE A 667 21.21 13.55 29.64
CA ILE A 667 19.76 13.71 29.80
C ILE A 667 18.99 12.77 28.86
N LYS A 668 19.52 12.55 27.64
CA LYS A 668 18.92 11.62 26.69
C LYS A 668 18.96 10.19 27.23
N ASP A 669 20.09 9.74 27.76
CA ASP A 669 20.23 8.40 28.35
C ASP A 669 19.31 8.23 29.55
N LEU A 670 19.18 9.26 30.40
CA LEU A 670 18.27 9.27 31.54
C LEU A 670 16.80 9.11 31.09
N VAL A 671 16.38 9.87 30.07
CA VAL A 671 15.01 9.77 29.52
C VAL A 671 14.78 8.40 28.88
N ASP A 672 15.76 7.84 28.17
CA ASP A 672 15.64 6.53 27.52
C ASP A 672 15.63 5.37 28.55
N GLU A 673 16.36 5.49 29.66
CA GLU A 673 16.25 4.56 30.80
C GLU A 673 14.87 4.64 31.46
N CYS A 674 14.32 5.84 31.66
CA CYS A 674 12.95 5.99 32.16
C CYS A 674 11.92 5.32 31.23
N LYS A 675 11.99 5.57 29.91
CA LYS A 675 11.11 4.91 28.91
C LYS A 675 11.20 3.38 29.01
N THR A 676 12.42 2.85 29.10
CA THR A 676 12.68 1.41 29.21
C THR A 676 12.04 0.82 30.46
N PHE A 677 12.18 1.47 31.62
CA PHE A 677 11.57 1.00 32.86
C PHE A 677 10.04 1.05 32.84
N TYR A 678 9.43 2.09 32.28
CA TYR A 678 7.97 2.18 32.15
C TYR A 678 7.41 1.07 31.25
N PHE A 679 8.02 0.83 30.10
CA PHE A 679 7.56 -0.19 29.17
C PHE A 679 7.88 -1.61 29.66
N ALA A 680 9.16 -1.89 29.94
CA ALA A 680 9.61 -3.23 30.30
C ALA A 680 9.08 -3.68 31.66
N GLY A 681 8.91 -2.77 32.62
CA GLY A 681 8.40 -3.10 33.96
C GLY A 681 6.90 -3.37 33.99
N GLN A 682 6.11 -2.65 33.19
CA GLN A 682 4.65 -2.73 33.25
C GLN A 682 4.08 -3.86 32.40
N GLU A 683 4.43 -3.93 31.11
CA GLU A 683 3.81 -4.89 30.19
C GLU A 683 4.14 -6.35 30.59
N THR A 684 5.41 -6.61 30.95
CA THR A 684 5.84 -7.96 31.34
C THR A 684 5.20 -8.43 32.64
N THR A 685 5.09 -7.54 33.63
CA THR A 685 4.46 -7.86 34.93
C THR A 685 2.94 -8.03 34.78
N ASN A 686 2.29 -7.19 33.97
CA ASN A 686 0.87 -7.32 33.68
C ASN A 686 0.53 -8.66 33.02
N ASN A 687 1.35 -9.10 32.07
CA ASN A 687 1.14 -10.40 31.42
C ASN A 687 1.36 -11.56 32.38
N LEU A 688 2.38 -11.51 33.25
CA LEU A 688 2.55 -12.51 34.30
C LEU A 688 1.31 -12.58 35.20
N LEU A 689 0.83 -11.44 35.69
CA LEU A 689 -0.37 -11.37 36.53
C LEU A 689 -1.59 -11.92 35.80
N THR A 690 -1.77 -11.54 34.54
CA THR A 690 -2.90 -11.96 33.71
C THR A 690 -2.90 -13.46 33.47
N TRP A 691 -1.75 -14.05 33.11
CA TRP A 691 -1.61 -15.49 32.92
C TRP A 691 -1.74 -16.26 34.24
N SER A 692 -1.27 -15.69 35.34
CA SER A 692 -1.46 -16.28 36.68
C SER A 692 -2.94 -16.31 37.06
N VAL A 693 -3.69 -15.22 36.83
CA VAL A 693 -5.14 -15.17 37.04
C VAL A 693 -5.86 -16.14 36.12
N PHE A 694 -5.49 -16.22 34.84
CA PHE A 694 -6.02 -17.21 33.92
C PHE A 694 -5.84 -18.64 34.44
N LEU A 695 -4.62 -19.01 34.82
CA LEU A 695 -4.31 -20.35 35.35
C LEU A 695 -5.09 -20.64 36.64
N LEU A 696 -5.15 -19.69 37.57
CA LEU A 696 -5.92 -19.86 38.82
C LEU A 696 -7.43 -19.90 38.59
N SER A 697 -7.94 -19.28 37.51
CA SER A 697 -9.36 -19.29 37.16
C SER A 697 -9.85 -20.63 36.62
N ILE A 698 -8.94 -21.46 36.10
CA ILE A 698 -9.21 -22.82 35.61
C ILE A 698 -8.71 -23.92 36.55
N HIS A 699 -7.76 -23.60 37.43
CA HIS A 699 -7.22 -24.49 38.47
C HIS A 699 -7.61 -23.98 39.86
N THR A 700 -8.89 -24.13 40.20
CA THR A 700 -9.49 -23.59 41.44
C THR A 700 -8.92 -24.23 42.70
N ASP A 701 -8.41 -25.46 42.62
CA ASP A 701 -7.70 -26.14 43.71
C ASP A 701 -6.41 -25.39 44.09
N TRP A 702 -5.66 -24.91 43.10
CA TRP A 702 -4.47 -24.09 43.31
C TRP A 702 -4.80 -22.67 43.75
N GLN A 703 -5.90 -22.11 43.26
CA GLN A 703 -6.42 -20.84 43.75
C GLN A 703 -6.72 -20.91 45.25
N GLU A 704 -7.36 -22.00 45.70
CA GLU A 704 -7.70 -22.19 47.11
C GLU A 704 -6.45 -22.43 47.97
N LYS A 705 -5.50 -23.26 47.52
CA LYS A 705 -4.20 -23.43 48.21
C LYS A 705 -3.47 -22.10 48.38
N ALA A 706 -3.41 -21.30 47.31
CA ALA A 706 -2.78 -19.97 47.36
C ALA A 706 -3.55 -19.01 48.27
N ARG A 707 -4.90 -19.04 48.24
CA ARG A 707 -5.76 -18.24 49.10
C ARG A 707 -5.52 -18.57 50.58
N GLN A 708 -5.48 -19.85 50.94
CA GLN A 708 -5.21 -20.30 52.31
C GLN A 708 -3.84 -19.85 52.79
N GLU A 709 -2.80 -19.98 51.95
CA GLU A 709 -1.45 -19.49 52.25
C GLU A 709 -1.47 -17.98 52.54
N VAL A 710 -2.10 -17.19 51.66
CA VAL A 710 -2.24 -15.74 51.79
C VAL A 710 -3.02 -15.33 53.06
N LEU A 711 -4.17 -15.95 53.32
CA LEU A 711 -5.01 -15.64 54.50
C LEU A 711 -4.32 -16.05 55.81
N SER A 712 -3.56 -17.14 55.82
CA SER A 712 -2.82 -17.57 57.01
C SER A 712 -1.69 -16.61 57.39
N LEU A 713 -1.04 -15.99 56.39
CA LEU A 713 0.09 -15.08 56.61
C LEU A 713 -0.34 -13.64 56.84
N PHE A 714 -1.42 -13.19 56.18
CA PHE A 714 -1.80 -11.77 56.15
C PHE A 714 -3.24 -11.49 56.62
N GLY A 715 -4.10 -12.49 56.76
CA GLY A 715 -5.54 -12.28 56.93
C GLY A 715 -6.10 -11.40 55.81
N ARG A 716 -6.87 -10.37 56.17
CA ARG A 716 -7.34 -9.32 55.23
C ARG A 716 -6.51 -8.03 55.28
N GLN A 717 -5.33 -8.06 55.91
CA GLN A 717 -4.43 -6.91 55.99
C GLN A 717 -3.48 -6.86 54.80
N ASN A 718 -2.87 -5.69 54.55
CA ASN A 718 -1.92 -5.56 53.44
C ASN A 718 -0.70 -6.50 53.62
N PRO A 719 -0.17 -7.10 52.54
CA PRO A 719 1.00 -7.97 52.63
C PRO A 719 2.24 -7.26 53.20
N THR A 720 2.97 -7.93 54.09
CA THR A 720 4.21 -7.44 54.68
C THR A 720 5.44 -8.00 53.93
N PRO A 721 6.58 -7.27 53.88
CA PRO A 721 7.80 -7.76 53.23
C PRO A 721 8.23 -9.16 53.71
N ASP A 722 8.21 -9.39 55.03
CA ASP A 722 8.57 -10.67 55.63
C ASP A 722 7.60 -11.79 55.28
N GLY A 723 6.30 -11.50 55.13
CA GLY A 723 5.33 -12.51 54.74
C GLY A 723 5.39 -12.85 53.26
N ILE A 724 5.74 -11.89 52.38
CA ILE A 724 5.87 -12.13 50.93
C ILE A 724 6.96 -13.17 50.63
N THR A 725 8.04 -13.19 51.41
CA THR A 725 9.11 -14.20 51.26
C THR A 725 8.66 -15.61 51.65
N LYS A 726 7.57 -15.75 52.42
CA LYS A 726 7.03 -17.04 52.90
C LYS A 726 5.94 -17.64 52.01
N LEU A 727 5.53 -16.94 50.94
CA LEU A 727 4.52 -17.41 49.99
C LEU A 727 5.09 -18.48 49.03
N ASN A 728 5.26 -19.70 49.52
CA ASN A 728 5.88 -20.82 48.78
C ASN A 728 4.96 -21.35 47.67
N THR A 729 3.68 -21.53 47.98
CA THR A 729 2.63 -21.96 47.04
C THR A 729 2.50 -20.94 45.92
N MET A 730 2.42 -19.65 46.26
CA MET A 730 2.40 -18.59 45.25
C MET A 730 3.66 -18.58 44.38
N SER A 731 4.83 -18.86 44.96
CA SER A 731 6.09 -18.93 44.19
C SER A 731 6.08 -20.04 43.15
N MET A 732 5.56 -21.22 43.52
CA MET A 732 5.38 -22.33 42.59
C MET A 732 4.44 -21.96 41.44
N ILE A 733 3.30 -21.34 41.74
CA ILE A 733 2.32 -20.90 40.75
C ILE A 733 2.93 -19.89 39.77
N ILE A 734 3.63 -18.88 40.29
CA ILE A 734 4.29 -17.84 39.48
C ILE A 734 5.34 -18.45 38.56
N ASN A 735 6.17 -19.37 39.06
CA ASN A 735 7.20 -20.01 38.26
C ASN A 735 6.61 -20.89 37.14
N GLU A 736 5.53 -21.61 37.42
CA GLU A 736 4.86 -22.42 36.41
C GLU A 736 4.10 -21.56 35.39
N ALA A 737 3.52 -20.43 35.82
CA ALA A 737 2.95 -19.44 34.92
C ALA A 737 4.01 -18.83 34.00
N LEU A 738 5.20 -18.50 34.53
CA LEU A 738 6.34 -18.03 33.75
C LEU A 738 6.90 -19.08 32.79
N ARG A 739 6.75 -20.38 33.09
CA ARG A 739 7.17 -21.47 32.20
C ARG A 739 6.19 -21.65 31.04
N LEU A 740 4.88 -21.73 31.34
CA LEU A 740 3.85 -21.93 30.32
C LEU A 740 3.64 -20.69 29.45
N TYR A 741 3.68 -19.51 30.07
CA TYR A 741 3.42 -18.23 29.41
C TYR A 741 4.51 -17.20 29.73
N PRO A 742 5.78 -17.44 29.33
CA PRO A 742 6.85 -16.49 29.55
C PRO A 742 6.55 -15.17 28.82
N PRO A 743 6.57 -14.01 29.50
CA PRO A 743 6.36 -12.73 28.84
C PRO A 743 7.34 -12.52 27.68
N ALA A 744 8.61 -12.92 27.83
CA ALA A 744 9.61 -12.92 26.77
C ALA A 744 9.80 -14.33 26.20
N ILE A 745 9.30 -14.57 24.98
CA ILE A 745 9.34 -15.90 24.35
C ILE A 745 10.67 -16.24 23.66
N SER A 746 11.53 -15.25 23.44
CA SER A 746 12.79 -15.40 22.69
C SER A 746 13.81 -14.37 23.15
N ILE A 747 15.08 -14.77 23.20
CA ILE A 747 16.23 -13.94 23.56
C ILE A 747 17.21 -13.92 22.39
N LEU A 748 17.37 -12.75 21.78
CA LEU A 748 18.29 -12.55 20.67
C LEU A 748 19.70 -12.16 21.16
N ARG A 749 20.72 -12.70 20.51
CA ARG A 749 22.14 -12.38 20.72
C ARG A 749 22.85 -12.23 19.39
N LYS A 750 23.79 -11.30 19.29
CA LYS A 750 24.68 -11.16 18.15
C LYS A 750 26.08 -11.63 18.52
N VAL A 751 26.66 -12.47 17.68
CA VAL A 751 28.03 -12.96 17.83
C VAL A 751 28.98 -11.88 17.30
N GLU A 752 29.61 -11.10 18.16
CA GLU A 752 30.46 -9.97 17.72
C GLU A 752 31.76 -10.41 17.03
N ARG A 753 32.27 -11.59 17.40
CA ARG A 753 33.48 -12.19 16.82
C ARG A 753 33.29 -13.69 16.79
N LYS A 754 34.01 -14.38 15.90
CA LYS A 754 33.99 -15.85 15.81
C LYS A 754 34.09 -16.45 17.21
N ALA A 755 33.10 -17.25 17.60
CA ALA A 755 32.93 -17.77 18.95
C ALA A 755 32.54 -19.24 18.90
N THR A 756 32.95 -20.01 19.89
CA THR A 756 32.59 -21.43 19.99
C THR A 756 31.47 -21.57 21.01
N LEU A 757 30.37 -22.22 20.62
CA LEU A 757 29.25 -22.56 21.49
C LEU A 757 29.06 -24.09 21.47
N GLY A 758 29.51 -24.78 22.53
CA GLY A 758 29.56 -26.24 22.54
C GLY A 758 30.50 -26.77 21.45
N LYS A 759 29.99 -27.67 20.58
CA LYS A 759 30.73 -28.18 19.40
C LYS A 759 30.62 -27.26 18.17
N LEU A 760 29.80 -26.21 18.25
CA LEU A 760 29.53 -25.32 17.13
C LEU A 760 30.54 -24.17 17.11
N THR A 761 31.13 -23.93 15.94
CA THR A 761 31.92 -22.72 15.69
C THR A 761 31.03 -21.70 15.01
N LEU A 762 30.65 -20.67 15.74
CA LEU A 762 29.78 -19.59 15.27
C LEU A 762 30.63 -18.48 14.64
N PRO A 763 30.36 -18.06 13.39
CA PRO A 763 31.05 -16.94 12.78
C PRO A 763 30.64 -15.61 13.44
N ALA A 764 31.52 -14.60 13.30
CA ALA A 764 31.16 -13.23 13.64
C ALA A 764 29.91 -12.78 12.84
N ASN A 765 29.14 -11.89 13.43
CA ASN A 765 27.88 -11.33 12.96
C ASN A 765 26.69 -12.30 12.83
N LEU A 766 26.80 -13.52 13.37
CA LEU A 766 25.65 -14.43 13.48
C LEU A 766 24.66 -13.92 14.54
N LEU A 767 23.37 -13.86 14.20
CA LEU A 767 22.30 -13.72 15.20
C LEU A 767 21.89 -15.09 15.72
N VAL A 768 21.89 -15.24 17.05
CA VAL A 768 21.49 -16.44 17.77
C VAL A 768 20.19 -16.11 18.48
N ASN A 769 19.12 -16.83 18.15
CA ASN A 769 17.86 -16.77 18.87
C ASN A 769 17.78 -17.93 19.87
N VAL A 770 17.65 -17.61 21.15
CA VAL A 770 17.35 -18.58 22.21
C VAL A 770 15.85 -18.53 22.46
N SER A 771 15.11 -19.54 22.01
CA SER A 771 13.67 -19.61 22.22
C SER A 771 13.37 -20.08 23.62
N ASN A 772 13.04 -19.15 24.52
CA ASN A 772 12.60 -19.47 25.88
C ASN A 772 11.35 -20.35 25.85
N PHE A 773 10.39 -20.00 24.98
CA PHE A 773 9.13 -20.73 24.89
C PHE A 773 9.34 -22.19 24.48
N ALA A 774 10.20 -22.45 23.48
CA ALA A 774 10.51 -23.83 23.09
C ALA A 774 11.24 -24.59 24.20
N VAL A 775 12.23 -23.97 24.86
CA VAL A 775 12.98 -24.60 25.96
C VAL A 775 12.07 -24.89 27.17
N HIS A 776 11.09 -24.03 27.44
CA HIS A 776 10.11 -24.21 28.52
C HIS A 776 9.05 -25.28 28.21
N HIS A 777 8.91 -25.65 26.94
CA HIS A 777 7.98 -26.67 26.45
C HIS A 777 8.67 -27.93 25.91
N ASP A 778 9.97 -28.09 26.20
CA ASP A 778 10.75 -29.25 25.77
C ASP A 778 10.44 -30.47 26.67
N PRO A 779 9.83 -31.55 26.14
CA PRO A 779 9.49 -32.74 26.91
C PRO A 779 10.72 -33.49 27.44
N ASP A 780 11.90 -33.33 26.82
CA ASP A 780 13.13 -33.99 27.28
C ASP A 780 13.66 -33.33 28.57
N ILE A 781 13.32 -32.07 28.79
CA ILE A 781 13.72 -31.30 29.97
C ILE A 781 12.64 -31.36 31.05
N TRP A 782 11.38 -31.15 30.65
CA TRP A 782 10.27 -30.93 31.57
C TRP A 782 9.39 -32.16 31.78
N GLY A 783 9.60 -33.24 31.01
CA GLY A 783 8.82 -34.48 31.06
C GLY A 783 7.60 -34.46 30.14
N GLU A 784 6.92 -35.60 30.00
CA GLU A 784 5.73 -35.73 29.13
C GLU A 784 4.55 -34.84 29.55
N ASP A 785 4.51 -34.45 30.83
CA ASP A 785 3.49 -33.55 31.38
C ASP A 785 3.82 -32.05 31.18
N VAL A 786 4.75 -31.74 30.27
CA VAL A 786 5.23 -30.38 29.99
C VAL A 786 4.12 -29.38 29.60
N ASN A 787 3.03 -29.83 28.99
CA ASN A 787 1.93 -28.95 28.60
C ASN A 787 0.87 -28.77 29.71
N LEU A 788 1.03 -29.43 30.85
CA LEU A 788 0.13 -29.29 32.00
C LEU A 788 0.60 -28.19 32.94
N PHE A 789 -0.34 -27.52 33.60
CA PHE A 789 -0.06 -26.65 34.73
C PHE A 789 0.22 -27.48 35.97
N LYS A 790 1.50 -27.61 36.35
CA LYS A 790 1.95 -28.43 37.49
C LYS A 790 2.91 -27.65 38.39
N PRO A 791 2.41 -26.74 39.25
CA PRO A 791 3.27 -25.93 40.11
C PRO A 791 4.16 -26.73 41.07
N GLU A 792 3.77 -27.95 41.51
CA GLU A 792 4.61 -28.77 42.40
C GLU A 792 5.99 -29.08 41.80
N ARG A 793 6.17 -28.94 40.49
CA ARG A 793 7.48 -29.11 39.84
C ARG A 793 8.55 -28.21 40.45
N PHE A 794 8.16 -27.05 40.98
CA PHE A 794 9.04 -26.08 41.62
C PHE A 794 9.13 -26.24 43.16
N SER A 795 8.57 -27.29 43.77
CA SER A 795 8.55 -27.49 45.23
C SER A 795 9.95 -27.49 45.85
N ASP A 796 10.90 -28.07 45.13
CA ASP A 796 12.29 -28.19 45.55
C ASP A 796 13.22 -27.21 44.81
N GLY A 797 12.64 -26.17 44.20
CA GLY A 797 13.35 -25.13 43.46
C GLY A 797 13.62 -25.46 41.99
N VAL A 798 14.09 -24.43 41.27
CA VAL A 798 14.29 -24.45 39.81
C VAL A 798 15.26 -25.54 39.34
N ALA A 799 16.30 -25.84 40.12
CA ALA A 799 17.30 -26.84 39.74
C ALA A 799 16.69 -28.23 39.59
N LYS A 800 15.89 -28.68 40.56
CA LYS A 800 15.19 -29.97 40.44
C LYS A 800 14.09 -29.93 39.38
N ALA A 801 13.38 -28.80 39.25
CA ALA A 801 12.34 -28.63 38.24
C ALA A 801 12.85 -28.80 36.79
N THR A 802 14.13 -28.50 36.56
CA THR A 802 14.78 -28.48 35.24
C THR A 802 15.77 -29.64 35.03
N ASN A 803 15.65 -30.72 35.82
CA ASN A 803 16.58 -31.86 35.77
C ASN A 803 18.06 -31.44 35.92
N ASN A 804 18.33 -30.53 36.85
CA ASN A 804 19.61 -29.87 37.12
C ASN A 804 20.16 -29.00 35.98
N ASN A 805 19.37 -28.70 34.95
CA ASN A 805 19.70 -27.75 33.91
C ASN A 805 19.01 -26.41 34.14
N VAL A 806 19.49 -25.63 35.11
CA VAL A 806 18.91 -24.32 35.46
C VAL A 806 18.83 -23.34 34.29
N ALA A 807 19.66 -23.53 33.24
CA ALA A 807 19.61 -22.73 32.02
C ALA A 807 18.38 -23.03 31.15
N ALA A 808 17.61 -24.06 31.49
CA ALA A 808 16.34 -24.36 30.84
C ALA A 808 15.16 -23.56 31.42
N PHE A 809 15.32 -22.88 32.56
CA PHE A 809 14.31 -21.97 33.09
C PHE A 809 14.81 -20.53 33.09
N ILE A 810 14.67 -19.88 31.94
CA ILE A 810 15.18 -18.52 31.68
C ILE A 810 14.09 -17.48 31.35
N PRO A 811 12.98 -17.37 32.14
CA PRO A 811 11.93 -16.39 31.87
C PRO A 811 12.41 -14.94 31.94
N PHE A 812 13.52 -14.70 32.66
CA PHE A 812 14.18 -13.40 32.79
C PHE A 812 15.55 -13.36 32.07
N GLY A 813 15.88 -14.39 31.29
CA GLY A 813 17.22 -14.60 30.75
C GLY A 813 18.22 -15.09 31.80
N MET A 814 19.50 -15.08 31.43
CA MET A 814 20.61 -15.60 32.25
C MET A 814 21.91 -14.82 31.98
N GLY A 815 22.82 -14.84 32.97
CA GLY A 815 24.16 -14.27 32.87
C GLY A 815 24.21 -12.76 33.17
N PRO A 816 25.28 -12.06 32.76
CA PRO A 816 25.52 -10.64 33.08
C PRO A 816 24.45 -9.66 32.55
N ARG A 817 23.50 -10.16 31.77
CA ARG A 817 22.44 -9.40 31.10
C ARG A 817 21.05 -9.93 31.45
N ILE A 818 20.94 -10.62 32.60
CA ILE A 818 19.65 -11.03 33.17
C ILE A 818 18.76 -9.81 33.43
N CYS A 819 17.45 -9.96 33.26
CA CYS A 819 16.49 -8.88 33.45
C CYS A 819 16.62 -8.27 34.85
N VAL A 820 16.65 -6.92 34.91
CA VAL A 820 16.69 -6.17 36.16
C VAL A 820 15.44 -6.43 37.03
N GLY A 821 14.31 -6.75 36.40
CA GLY A 821 13.05 -7.09 37.07
C GLY A 821 12.98 -8.51 37.65
N SER A 822 14.02 -9.33 37.49
CA SER A 822 14.02 -10.75 37.92
C SER A 822 13.66 -10.98 39.40
N ASN A 823 13.98 -10.01 40.27
CA ASN A 823 13.59 -10.06 41.69
C ASN A 823 12.33 -9.24 42.00
N PHE A 824 12.08 -8.17 41.23
CA PHE A 824 10.96 -7.25 41.47
C PHE A 824 9.64 -7.85 41.00
N THR A 825 9.58 -8.38 39.78
CA THR A 825 8.35 -8.88 39.14
C THR A 825 7.69 -10.02 39.94
N PRO A 826 8.40 -11.07 40.40
CA PRO A 826 7.77 -12.09 41.24
C PRO A 826 7.29 -11.55 42.59
N THR A 827 7.98 -10.57 43.16
CA THR A 827 7.62 -9.94 44.43
C THR A 827 6.34 -9.11 44.28
N GLU A 828 6.26 -8.29 43.24
CA GLU A 828 5.07 -7.51 42.91
C GLU A 828 3.88 -8.44 42.60
N ALA A 829 4.10 -9.49 41.80
CA ALA A 829 3.06 -10.46 41.48
C ALA A 829 2.49 -11.13 42.75
N LYS A 830 3.35 -11.50 43.70
CA LYS A 830 2.93 -12.02 45.00
C LYS A 830 2.08 -11.02 45.78
N VAL A 831 2.46 -9.74 45.83
CA VAL A 831 1.68 -8.70 46.52
C VAL A 831 0.30 -8.54 45.90
N VAL A 832 0.24 -8.36 44.57
CA VAL A 832 -1.02 -8.11 43.85
C VAL A 832 -1.95 -9.33 43.92
N LEU A 833 -1.43 -10.54 43.66
CA LEU A 833 -2.23 -11.76 43.74
C LEU A 833 -2.70 -12.02 45.18
N SER A 834 -1.89 -11.71 46.19
CA SER A 834 -2.33 -11.80 47.59
C SER A 834 -3.52 -10.87 47.85
N MET A 835 -3.45 -9.61 47.42
CA MET A 835 -4.53 -8.64 47.61
C MET A 835 -5.83 -9.05 46.89
N ILE A 836 -5.72 -9.67 45.71
CA ILE A 836 -6.88 -10.22 44.98
C ILE A 836 -7.45 -11.41 45.75
N LEU A 837 -6.63 -12.39 46.11
CA LEU A 837 -7.05 -13.62 46.79
C LEU A 837 -7.55 -13.38 48.22
N GLN A 838 -7.22 -12.28 48.87
CA GLN A 838 -7.82 -11.92 50.17
C GLN A 838 -9.30 -11.57 50.10
N ARG A 839 -9.79 -11.19 48.90
CA ARG A 839 -11.10 -10.54 48.73
C ARG A 839 -12.00 -11.28 47.77
N TYR A 840 -11.43 -11.89 46.74
CA TYR A 840 -12.18 -12.45 45.63
C TYR A 840 -11.74 -13.87 45.35
N ALA A 841 -12.71 -14.72 45.07
CA ALA A 841 -12.49 -15.92 44.28
C ALA A 841 -12.90 -15.61 42.83
N PHE A 842 -12.33 -16.30 41.86
CA PHE A 842 -12.63 -16.04 40.46
C PHE A 842 -12.56 -17.30 39.60
N THR A 843 -13.41 -17.35 38.57
CA THR A 843 -13.47 -18.43 37.58
C THR A 843 -13.46 -17.86 36.18
N LEU A 844 -13.05 -18.68 35.20
CA LEU A 844 -12.99 -18.22 33.82
C LEU A 844 -14.39 -18.00 33.26
N SER A 845 -14.60 -16.90 32.53
CA SER A 845 -15.88 -16.63 31.87
C SER A 845 -16.19 -17.73 30.83
N PRO A 846 -17.44 -18.21 30.72
CA PRO A 846 -17.85 -19.12 29.64
C PRO A 846 -17.66 -18.52 28.24
N THR A 847 -17.55 -17.20 28.13
CA THR A 847 -17.33 -16.47 26.86
C THR A 847 -15.86 -16.26 26.53
N TYR A 848 -14.93 -16.68 27.39
CA TYR A 848 -13.51 -16.50 27.16
C TYR A 848 -13.03 -17.40 26.01
N VAL A 849 -12.25 -16.81 25.09
CA VAL A 849 -11.57 -17.53 24.00
C VAL A 849 -10.08 -17.52 24.29
N HIS A 850 -9.50 -18.71 24.46
CA HIS A 850 -8.06 -18.86 24.69
C HIS A 850 -7.28 -18.62 23.40
N LEU A 851 -6.68 -17.43 23.28
CA LEU A 851 -5.91 -17.05 22.11
C LEU A 851 -4.64 -16.30 22.54
N PRO A 852 -3.57 -17.04 22.91
CA PRO A 852 -2.25 -16.46 23.12
C PRO A 852 -1.78 -15.77 21.84
N PHE A 853 -1.31 -14.55 21.97
CA PHE A 853 -0.87 -13.69 20.89
C PHE A 853 0.49 -13.10 21.21
N GLN A 854 1.41 -13.23 20.27
CA GLN A 854 2.74 -12.66 20.39
C GLN A 854 2.75 -11.28 19.71
N LEU A 855 2.90 -10.23 20.53
CA LEU A 855 3.27 -8.88 20.05
C LEU A 855 4.78 -8.68 20.28
N PHE A 856 5.14 -7.93 21.32
CA PHE A 856 6.49 -7.91 21.92
C PHE A 856 6.62 -8.93 23.05
N THR A 857 5.54 -9.09 23.81
CA THR A 857 5.38 -10.09 24.88
C THR A 857 4.27 -11.08 24.54
N LEU A 858 4.27 -12.24 25.20
CA LEU A 858 3.17 -13.21 25.09
C LEU A 858 1.98 -12.75 25.95
N ARG A 859 0.86 -12.43 25.30
CA ARG A 859 -0.36 -11.92 25.96
C ARG A 859 -1.62 -12.58 25.41
N PRO A 860 -2.74 -12.59 26.13
CA PRO A 860 -4.03 -13.00 25.56
C PRO A 860 -4.59 -11.92 24.63
N LEU A 861 -4.96 -12.25 23.39
CA LEU A 861 -5.38 -11.25 22.39
C LEU A 861 -6.52 -10.34 22.89
N ASN A 862 -7.48 -10.93 23.61
CA ASN A 862 -8.70 -10.27 24.07
C ASN A 862 -8.72 -10.03 25.60
N GLY A 863 -7.58 -10.11 26.28
CA GLY A 863 -7.52 -10.11 27.75
C GLY A 863 -8.07 -11.40 28.36
N VAL A 864 -8.08 -11.50 29.70
CA VAL A 864 -8.68 -12.63 30.43
C VAL A 864 -9.98 -12.16 31.09
N GLN A 865 -11.10 -12.72 30.65
CA GLN A 865 -12.41 -12.45 31.22
C GLN A 865 -12.65 -13.44 32.36
N SER A 866 -12.57 -12.96 33.60
CA SER A 866 -12.86 -13.76 34.80
C SER A 866 -14.12 -13.25 35.48
N MET A 867 -14.95 -14.17 35.96
CA MET A 867 -16.09 -13.88 36.82
C MET A 867 -15.61 -13.90 38.27
N MET A 868 -15.76 -12.77 38.97
CA MET A 868 -15.44 -12.68 40.39
C MET A 868 -16.65 -13.08 41.23
N SER A 869 -16.41 -13.80 42.31
CA SER A 869 -17.35 -14.02 43.40
C SER A 869 -16.73 -13.54 44.71
N ASP A 870 -17.58 -13.15 45.65
CA ASP A 870 -17.12 -12.90 47.02
C ASP A 870 -16.45 -14.17 47.54
N GLY A 871 -15.18 -14.02 47.93
CA GLY A 871 -14.35 -15.13 48.40
C GLY A 871 -14.17 -15.14 49.90
#